data_AF-A0AAD5Y571-F1
#
_entry.id   AF-A0AAD5Y571-F1
#
_cell.length_a   1.000
_cell.length_b   1.000
_cell.length_c   1.000
_cell.angle_alpha   90.00
_cell.angle_beta   90.00
_cell.angle_gamma   90.00
#
_symmetry.space_group_name_H-M   'P 1'
#
loop_
_entity.id
_entity.type
_entity.pdbx_description
1 polymer ?
#
loop_
_entity_poly.entity_id
_entity_poly.type
_entity_poly.pdbx_seq_one_letter_code
_entity_poly.pdbx_strand_id
1 'polypeptide(L)'
;MIKFINVQFNDLSTEIEITDLQSLSKVQSAIKASLTDTFARVDSSQLQLFDKQGKHINEWELLNSLPPEYFVENGTFLAIRIMPTLTPLGEELPKTNNTKSFIDNLSCEYTKDSVRNLISDLEKRVDVTKLSFNAAFTNLCMEYSLDKRVTKYELDGKKNVKLLLGTTGGGKTRTLLELLHSNFGYYFTFRNPDKDFGSKDITSCLIEANCLPSEAEFVIKKMFFTRIVVCRYLIEKGFKEPWQILLAQLHPAAFFGKDIFNGCYLRYSMHPLVDLQSLKPFNIAAIDEVQTSVTCTKDNPLLFGTTYCPFFCPLLTCSRKLFPHLILAGNYIDFDHLYESTISCSIAAEKSISCEILSSLSPLSKSDVEKYATKYLKYHQVPEVEKLVSRIAAFTLCHGRPRFLTAVLEYYLHYKDIDVVIGYFIHALSSIQTWKFSFRYLKADIYGGGPKSGFPYDGMLFQRIFDALLDVIWTGKGMLYETRQNCMRLLKYGLGFARAEGDRLYCIEITELAMVECLRYLYPFACIAKRFPEKIIHSPKPKLTGYLMEYLVAYALVSNYSGVEVANHIKPVRYPAGCCLEYTDSEEICFPTSMCGPDIIYKCSKTKTVYIVQIKFIEGISKQELVNAYDTTDPNLFYRKRHSGDILKLFEKNQSSLIKALINLQKNGYSIQQMLFTHPAGKQTPFTQRAVVLTKETDPDFFTCIGQGVWELLESPLNNLE
;
A
#
# COMPACT_ATOMS: atom_id res chain seq x y z
N MET A 1 -3.77 44.58 -44.33
CA MET A 1 -2.70 43.70 -43.82
C MET A 1 -3.40 42.66 -42.97
N ILE A 2 -3.33 41.39 -43.38
CA ILE A 2 -4.05 40.29 -42.70
C ILE A 2 -3.43 40.13 -41.31
N LYS A 3 -4.27 40.02 -40.27
CA LYS A 3 -3.82 39.86 -38.88
C LYS A 3 -4.34 38.55 -38.33
N PHE A 4 -3.45 37.77 -37.71
CA PHE A 4 -3.79 36.52 -37.05
C PHE A 4 -3.47 36.60 -35.56
N ILE A 5 -4.25 35.92 -34.72
CA ILE A 5 -3.85 35.64 -33.35
C ILE A 5 -3.71 34.14 -33.14
N ASN A 6 -2.69 33.78 -32.39
CA ASN A 6 -2.43 32.41 -31.99
C ASN A 6 -2.93 32.26 -30.56
N VAL A 7 -3.83 31.32 -30.30
CA VAL A 7 -4.39 31.09 -28.96
C VAL A 7 -4.14 29.67 -28.51
N GLN A 8 -3.87 29.50 -27.21
CA GLN A 8 -3.60 28.20 -26.61
C GLN A 8 -4.46 27.96 -25.37
N PHE A 9 -5.03 26.76 -25.29
CA PHE A 9 -5.76 26.24 -24.14
C PHE A 9 -5.31 24.80 -23.87
N ASN A 10 -4.56 24.58 -22.78
CA ASN A 10 -3.89 23.30 -22.50
C ASN A 10 -3.01 22.85 -23.70
N ASP A 11 -3.24 21.65 -24.22
CA ASP A 11 -2.53 21.07 -25.38
C ASP A 11 -3.15 21.48 -26.72
N LEU A 12 -4.24 22.24 -26.72
CA LEU A 12 -4.93 22.69 -27.92
C LEU A 12 -4.45 24.10 -28.29
N SER A 13 -4.08 24.27 -29.55
CA SER A 13 -3.79 25.58 -30.14
C SER A 13 -4.61 25.77 -31.40
N THR A 14 -5.00 27.01 -31.66
CA THR A 14 -5.62 27.38 -32.92
C THR A 14 -5.18 28.78 -33.32
N GLU A 15 -5.13 29.00 -34.62
CA GLU A 15 -4.92 30.31 -35.21
C GLU A 15 -6.26 30.90 -35.64
N ILE A 16 -6.41 32.21 -35.51
CA ILE A 16 -7.66 32.93 -35.79
C ILE A 16 -7.33 34.20 -36.56
N GLU A 17 -7.92 34.33 -37.74
CA GLU A 17 -7.87 35.58 -38.48
C GLU A 17 -8.76 36.62 -37.81
N ILE A 18 -8.18 37.79 -37.49
CA ILE A 18 -8.86 38.89 -36.81
C ILE A 18 -8.91 40.17 -37.64
N THR A 19 -8.56 40.11 -38.94
CA THR A 19 -8.42 41.27 -39.83
C THR A 19 -9.63 42.22 -39.79
N ASP A 20 -10.85 41.66 -39.75
CA ASP A 20 -12.11 42.42 -39.77
C ASP A 20 -12.81 42.51 -38.41
N LEU A 21 -12.15 42.05 -37.34
CA LEU A 21 -12.71 42.10 -35.98
C LEU A 21 -12.38 43.44 -35.33
N GLN A 22 -13.38 44.01 -34.63
CA GLN A 22 -13.26 45.33 -33.98
C GLN A 22 -13.63 45.31 -32.49
N SER A 23 -13.82 44.13 -31.90
CA SER A 23 -14.10 44.00 -30.47
C SER A 23 -13.57 42.69 -29.90
N LEU A 24 -13.16 42.73 -28.63
CA LEU A 24 -12.67 41.55 -27.92
C LEU A 24 -13.73 40.43 -27.86
N SER A 25 -15.01 40.79 -27.74
CA SER A 25 -16.13 39.84 -27.74
C SER A 25 -16.26 39.06 -29.05
N LYS A 26 -15.99 39.70 -30.19
CA LYS A 26 -15.98 39.03 -31.50
C LYS A 26 -14.79 38.10 -31.63
N VAL A 27 -13.63 38.48 -31.09
CA VAL A 27 -12.45 37.60 -31.02
C VAL A 27 -12.75 36.36 -30.17
N GLN A 28 -13.31 36.54 -28.97
CA GLN A 28 -13.72 35.42 -28.10
C GLN A 28 -14.74 34.50 -28.78
N SER A 29 -15.67 35.07 -29.55
CA SER A 29 -16.64 34.29 -30.32
C SER A 29 -15.98 33.48 -31.43
N ALA A 30 -14.99 34.06 -32.12
CA ALA A 30 -14.20 33.35 -33.13
C ALA A 30 -13.36 32.23 -32.51
N ILE A 31 -12.74 32.46 -31.35
CA ILE A 31 -12.02 31.43 -30.57
C ILE A 31 -12.94 30.26 -30.24
N LYS A 32 -14.13 30.56 -29.74
CA LYS A 32 -15.13 29.56 -29.39
C LYS A 32 -15.56 28.75 -30.62
N ALA A 33 -15.77 29.40 -31.76
CA ALA A 33 -16.14 28.72 -33.00
C ALA A 33 -15.02 27.81 -33.52
N SER A 34 -13.75 28.23 -33.41
CA SER A 34 -12.62 27.39 -33.81
C SER A 34 -12.38 26.20 -32.87
N LEU A 35 -12.72 26.32 -31.58
CA LEU A 35 -12.54 25.27 -30.55
C LEU A 35 -13.87 24.68 -30.07
N THR A 36 -14.86 24.55 -30.98
CA THR A 36 -16.27 24.26 -30.67
C THR A 36 -16.46 23.02 -29.79
N ASP A 37 -15.72 21.93 -30.01
CA ASP A 37 -15.84 20.70 -29.21
C ASP A 37 -15.38 20.88 -27.75
N THR A 38 -14.45 21.80 -27.49
CA THR A 38 -13.89 22.07 -26.16
C THR A 38 -14.71 23.11 -25.39
N PHE A 39 -15.31 24.07 -26.09
CA PHE A 39 -16.03 25.20 -25.48
C PHE A 39 -17.55 25.21 -25.72
N ALA A 40 -18.14 24.08 -26.14
CA ALA A 40 -19.58 23.97 -26.44
C ALA A 40 -20.52 24.49 -25.34
N ARG A 41 -20.10 24.42 -24.07
CA ARG A 41 -20.88 24.86 -22.89
C ARG A 41 -20.36 26.14 -22.21
N VAL A 42 -19.34 26.79 -22.78
CA VAL A 42 -18.71 27.99 -22.22
C VAL A 42 -19.20 29.21 -23.00
N ASP A 43 -19.71 30.25 -22.34
CA ASP A 43 -20.06 31.50 -23.02
C ASP A 43 -18.78 32.19 -23.51
N SER A 44 -18.81 32.83 -24.69
CA SER A 44 -17.67 33.58 -25.22
C SER A 44 -17.15 34.64 -24.23
N SER A 45 -18.04 35.22 -23.43
CA SER A 45 -17.69 36.19 -22.38
C SER A 45 -16.89 35.59 -21.21
N GLN A 46 -16.88 34.27 -21.05
CA GLN A 46 -16.09 33.58 -20.02
C GLN A 46 -14.65 33.30 -20.46
N LEU A 47 -14.33 33.48 -21.75
CA LEU A 47 -12.99 33.25 -22.30
C LEU A 47 -12.10 34.46 -22.01
N GLN A 48 -11.20 34.34 -21.04
CA GLN A 48 -10.19 35.35 -20.75
C GLN A 48 -8.91 35.08 -21.53
N LEU A 49 -8.31 36.15 -22.07
CA LEU A 49 -7.05 36.07 -22.83
C LEU A 49 -5.90 36.65 -21.99
N PHE A 50 -4.76 35.97 -22.01
CA PHE A 50 -3.56 36.39 -21.30
C PHE A 50 -2.37 36.41 -22.24
N ASP A 51 -1.52 37.42 -22.11
CA ASP A 51 -0.24 37.47 -22.81
C ASP A 51 0.78 36.48 -22.21
N LYS A 52 1.96 36.34 -22.83
CA LYS A 52 3.02 35.44 -22.36
C LYS A 52 3.57 35.79 -20.97
N GLN A 53 3.34 37.01 -20.49
CA GLN A 53 3.70 37.47 -19.15
C GLN A 53 2.57 37.26 -18.12
N GLY A 54 1.42 36.72 -18.55
CA GLY A 54 0.27 36.51 -17.70
C GLY A 54 -0.56 37.77 -17.43
N LYS A 55 -0.40 38.83 -18.23
CA LYS A 55 -1.25 40.01 -18.17
C LYS A 55 -2.60 39.71 -18.81
N HIS A 56 -3.67 39.98 -18.09
CA HIS A 56 -5.03 39.81 -18.58
C HIS A 56 -5.38 40.87 -19.64
N ILE A 57 -5.93 40.41 -20.77
CA ILE A 57 -6.42 41.24 -21.87
C ILE A 57 -7.94 41.26 -21.79
N ASN A 58 -8.47 42.26 -21.11
CA ASN A 58 -9.90 42.46 -20.88
C ASN A 58 -10.52 43.55 -21.77
N GLU A 59 -9.71 44.28 -22.53
CA GLU A 59 -10.15 45.38 -23.39
C GLU A 59 -9.54 45.27 -24.79
N TRP A 60 -10.27 45.77 -25.79
CA TRP A 60 -9.83 45.75 -27.20
C TRP A 60 -8.54 46.57 -27.41
N GLU A 61 -8.39 47.66 -26.69
CA GLU A 61 -7.21 48.52 -26.73
C GLU A 61 -5.96 47.80 -26.20
N LEU A 62 -6.11 47.01 -25.14
CA LEU A 62 -5.03 46.19 -24.60
C LEU A 62 -4.60 45.11 -25.58
N LEU A 63 -5.55 44.46 -26.26
CA LEU A 63 -5.24 43.50 -27.32
C LEU A 63 -4.43 44.21 -28.42
N ASN A 64 -4.92 45.33 -28.95
CA ASN A 64 -4.23 46.08 -30.00
C ASN A 64 -2.88 46.68 -29.59
N SER A 65 -2.65 46.87 -28.29
CA SER A 65 -1.38 47.35 -27.76
C SER A 65 -0.30 46.26 -27.69
N LEU A 66 -0.63 45.00 -27.97
CA LEU A 66 0.33 43.91 -27.95
C LEU A 66 1.43 44.10 -29.01
N PRO A 67 2.64 43.58 -28.75
CA PRO A 67 3.71 43.61 -29.74
C PRO A 67 3.33 42.92 -31.06
N PRO A 68 3.89 43.34 -32.21
CA PRO A 68 3.53 42.80 -33.53
C PRO A 68 3.66 41.28 -33.66
N GLU A 69 4.52 40.65 -32.85
CA GLU A 69 4.72 39.18 -32.80
C GLU A 69 3.47 38.39 -32.39
N TYR A 70 2.46 39.03 -31.78
CA TYR A 70 1.17 38.40 -31.48
C TYR A 70 0.21 38.39 -32.67
N PHE A 71 0.51 39.16 -33.72
CA PHE A 71 -0.41 39.45 -34.84
C PHE A 71 -0.02 38.78 -36.16
N VAL A 72 0.91 37.82 -36.11
CA VAL A 72 1.45 37.10 -37.27
C VAL A 72 1.12 35.61 -37.18
N GLU A 73 1.08 34.94 -38.34
CA GLU A 73 0.90 33.48 -38.39
C GLU A 73 2.05 32.77 -37.64
N ASN A 74 1.72 31.75 -36.85
CA ASN A 74 2.66 31.03 -35.97
C ASN A 74 3.48 31.91 -35.01
N GLY A 75 2.94 33.07 -34.64
CA GLY A 75 3.52 34.01 -33.68
C GLY A 75 3.32 33.60 -32.22
N THR A 76 3.46 34.58 -31.32
CA THR A 76 3.33 34.36 -29.88
C THR A 76 1.88 34.01 -29.49
N PHE A 77 1.71 33.00 -28.64
CA PHE A 77 0.39 32.56 -28.18
C PHE A 77 -0.19 33.44 -27.07
N LEU A 78 -1.49 33.70 -27.17
CA LEU A 78 -2.33 34.13 -26.06
C LEU A 78 -2.89 32.91 -25.33
N ALA A 79 -2.69 32.86 -24.02
CA ALA A 79 -3.27 31.80 -23.20
C ALA A 79 -4.75 32.09 -22.93
N ILE A 80 -5.60 31.08 -23.10
CA ILE A 80 -7.02 31.13 -22.78
C ILE A 80 -7.25 30.61 -21.36
N ARG A 81 -8.07 31.30 -20.57
CA ARG A 81 -8.64 30.78 -19.31
C ARG A 81 -10.15 30.92 -19.33
N ILE A 82 -10.85 30.03 -18.64
CA ILE A 82 -12.31 30.10 -18.50
C ILE A 82 -12.64 30.59 -17.09
N MET A 83 -13.37 31.71 -16.97
CA MET A 83 -13.94 32.15 -15.70
C MET A 83 -15.21 31.34 -15.36
N PRO A 84 -15.36 30.85 -14.12
CA PRO A 84 -16.69 30.55 -13.61
C PRO A 84 -17.50 31.85 -13.46
N THR A 85 -18.79 31.83 -13.76
CA THR A 85 -19.70 32.97 -13.55
C THR A 85 -19.74 33.36 -12.08
N LEU A 86 -19.10 34.48 -11.73
CA LEU A 86 -19.33 35.21 -10.49
C LEU A 86 -20.26 36.37 -10.81
N THR A 87 -21.50 36.32 -10.31
CA THR A 87 -22.34 37.52 -10.22
C THR A 87 -21.66 38.55 -9.31
N PRO A 88 -21.57 39.83 -9.71
CA PRO A 88 -21.06 40.86 -8.82
C PRO A 88 -22.14 41.14 -7.76
N LEU A 89 -21.84 40.81 -6.50
CA LEU A 89 -22.55 41.35 -5.34
C LEU A 89 -22.09 42.80 -5.16
N GLY A 90 -22.75 43.70 -5.87
CA GLY A 90 -22.70 45.13 -5.56
C GLY A 90 -23.67 45.41 -4.42
N GLU A 91 -23.14 45.59 -3.22
CA GLU A 91 -23.76 46.41 -2.18
C GLU A 91 -22.68 46.88 -1.22
N GLU A 92 -22.43 48.19 -1.20
CA GLU A 92 -21.56 48.83 -0.22
C GLU A 92 -22.14 48.63 1.18
N LEU A 93 -21.37 47.95 2.05
CA LEU A 93 -21.75 47.75 3.44
C LEU A 93 -21.69 49.07 4.21
N PRO A 94 -22.72 49.43 5.00
CA PRO A 94 -22.71 50.65 5.80
C PRO A 94 -21.62 50.57 6.86
N LYS A 95 -20.70 51.55 6.86
CA LYS A 95 -19.75 51.76 7.94
C LYS A 95 -20.51 52.18 9.21
N THR A 96 -20.82 51.22 10.07
CA THR A 96 -21.22 51.49 11.46
C THR A 96 -20.49 50.55 12.42
N ASN A 97 -20.18 51.05 13.62
CA ASN A 97 -19.32 50.46 14.65
C ASN A 97 -19.91 49.20 15.34
N ASN A 98 -20.46 48.26 14.57
CA ASN A 98 -20.93 46.94 15.02
C ASN A 98 -20.62 45.86 13.95
N THR A 99 -19.50 46.00 13.23
CA THR A 99 -19.15 45.18 12.06
C THR A 99 -19.11 43.68 12.37
N LYS A 100 -18.72 43.30 13.59
CA LYS A 100 -18.60 41.89 13.97
C LYS A 100 -19.97 41.21 14.13
N SER A 101 -20.89 41.81 14.88
CA SER A 101 -22.25 41.24 15.05
C SER A 101 -23.02 41.23 13.74
N PHE A 102 -22.81 42.21 12.87
CA PHE A 102 -23.40 42.27 11.55
C PHE A 102 -22.85 41.19 10.59
N ILE A 103 -21.52 41.01 10.53
CA ILE A 103 -20.90 39.93 9.74
C ILE A 103 -21.31 38.55 10.28
N ASP A 104 -21.36 38.37 11.60
CA ASP A 104 -21.79 37.12 12.23
C ASP A 104 -23.25 36.79 11.87
N ASN A 105 -24.14 37.78 11.90
CA ASN A 105 -25.55 37.61 11.49
C ASN A 105 -25.69 37.25 10.00
N LEU A 106 -24.98 37.96 9.11
CA LEU A 106 -24.98 37.66 7.69
C LEU A 106 -24.42 36.26 7.40
N SER A 107 -23.32 35.87 8.05
CA SER A 107 -22.73 34.54 7.88
C SER A 107 -23.73 33.44 8.25
N CYS A 108 -24.53 33.65 9.29
CA CYS A 108 -25.57 32.72 9.73
C CYS A 108 -26.72 32.62 8.71
N GLU A 109 -27.15 33.74 8.13
CA GLU A 109 -28.18 33.77 7.08
C GLU A 109 -27.69 33.07 5.81
N TYR A 110 -26.52 33.45 5.30
CA TYR A 110 -25.89 32.77 4.15
C TYR A 110 -25.72 31.28 4.40
N THR A 111 -25.35 30.88 5.61
CA THR A 111 -25.21 29.47 5.99
C THR A 111 -26.56 28.74 5.93
N LYS A 112 -27.64 29.33 6.46
CA LYS A 112 -28.98 28.73 6.39
C LYS A 112 -29.48 28.57 4.96
N ASP A 113 -29.31 29.57 4.12
CA ASP A 113 -29.75 29.52 2.72
C ASP A 113 -28.92 28.53 1.91
N SER A 114 -27.61 28.52 2.15
CA SER A 114 -26.68 27.52 1.62
C SER A 114 -27.11 26.09 1.95
N VAL A 115 -27.50 25.84 3.21
CA VAL A 115 -27.98 24.54 3.68
C VAL A 115 -29.28 24.15 2.96
N ARG A 116 -30.27 25.06 2.90
CA ARG A 116 -31.55 24.81 2.22
C ARG A 116 -31.36 24.50 0.74
N ASN A 117 -30.50 25.26 0.06
CA ASN A 117 -30.21 25.07 -1.36
C ASN A 117 -29.56 23.72 -1.64
N LEU A 118 -28.57 23.33 -0.81
CA LEU A 118 -27.93 22.02 -0.95
C LEU A 118 -28.90 20.87 -0.68
N ILE A 119 -29.72 20.96 0.39
CA ILE A 119 -30.72 19.93 0.70
C ILE A 119 -31.75 19.84 -0.43
N SER A 120 -32.23 20.96 -0.97
CA SER A 120 -33.17 20.96 -2.10
C SER A 120 -32.58 20.28 -3.35
N ASP A 121 -31.30 20.51 -3.66
CA ASP A 121 -30.62 19.83 -4.77
C ASP A 121 -30.43 18.33 -4.50
N LEU A 122 -30.12 17.95 -3.24
CA LEU A 122 -30.01 16.56 -2.83
C LEU A 122 -31.35 15.82 -2.96
N GLU A 123 -32.44 16.41 -2.49
CA GLU A 123 -33.80 15.83 -2.51
C GLU A 123 -34.35 15.65 -3.93
N LYS A 124 -33.97 16.51 -4.88
CA LYS A 124 -34.28 16.33 -6.31
C LYS A 124 -33.60 15.11 -6.92
N ARG A 125 -32.54 14.61 -6.29
CA ARG A 125 -31.62 13.62 -6.87
C ARG A 125 -31.64 12.30 -6.14
N VAL A 126 -31.99 12.28 -4.86
CA VAL A 126 -32.04 11.09 -4.03
C VAL A 126 -33.49 10.87 -3.65
N ASP A 127 -34.01 9.67 -3.92
CA ASP A 127 -35.34 9.29 -3.50
C ASP A 127 -35.35 9.10 -1.98
N VAL A 128 -35.68 10.18 -1.29
CA VAL A 128 -35.72 10.29 0.17
C VAL A 128 -36.69 9.32 0.84
N THR A 129 -37.70 8.87 0.10
CA THR A 129 -38.68 7.88 0.58
C THR A 129 -38.11 6.46 0.61
N LYS A 130 -37.02 6.23 -0.13
CA LYS A 130 -36.30 4.95 -0.22
C LYS A 130 -34.98 4.92 0.54
N LEU A 131 -34.69 5.94 1.35
CA LEU A 131 -33.60 5.96 2.33
C LEU A 131 -33.90 4.95 3.46
N SER A 132 -34.11 3.69 3.11
CA SER A 132 -34.18 2.58 4.03
C SER A 132 -32.75 2.11 4.32
N PHE A 133 -32.56 1.54 5.50
CA PHE A 133 -31.29 0.93 5.91
C PHE A 133 -31.01 -0.40 5.16
N ASN A 134 -31.44 -0.54 3.91
CA ASN A 134 -31.35 -1.77 3.13
C ASN A 134 -30.48 -1.55 1.89
N ALA A 135 -29.21 -1.19 2.09
CA ALA A 135 -28.23 -1.27 1.02
C ALA A 135 -27.90 -2.74 0.73
N ALA A 136 -28.01 -3.13 -0.54
CA ALA A 136 -27.57 -4.45 -0.99
C ALA A 136 -26.06 -4.40 -1.25
N PHE A 137 -25.29 -4.88 -0.28
CA PHE A 137 -23.84 -5.02 -0.45
C PHE A 137 -23.53 -6.34 -1.13
N THR A 138 -22.42 -6.40 -1.86
CA THR A 138 -21.84 -7.68 -2.24
C THR A 138 -21.42 -8.44 -0.97
N ASN A 139 -21.44 -9.78 -1.00
CA ASN A 139 -21.09 -10.67 0.13
C ASN A 139 -19.66 -10.49 0.72
N LEU A 140 -18.90 -9.49 0.25
CA LEU A 140 -17.50 -9.21 0.59
C LEU A 140 -17.31 -7.92 1.40
N CYS A 141 -18.37 -7.17 1.74
CA CYS A 141 -18.27 -5.93 2.50
C CYS A 141 -17.98 -6.21 3.99
N MET A 142 -16.72 -6.53 4.29
CA MET A 142 -16.24 -6.82 5.65
C MET A 142 -16.34 -5.62 6.60
N GLU A 143 -16.56 -4.42 6.06
CA GLU A 143 -16.80 -3.17 6.78
C GLU A 143 -18.09 -3.23 7.62
N TYR A 144 -19.06 -4.08 7.27
CA TYR A 144 -20.26 -4.28 8.09
C TYR A 144 -19.97 -5.02 9.41
N SER A 145 -18.82 -5.71 9.49
CA SER A 145 -18.42 -6.49 10.66
C SER A 145 -17.36 -5.78 11.50
N LEU A 146 -17.31 -4.44 11.45
CA LEU A 146 -16.43 -3.62 12.27
C LEU A 146 -16.86 -3.63 13.75
N ASP A 147 -18.16 -3.72 14.05
CA ASP A 147 -18.76 -3.91 15.40
C ASP A 147 -18.10 -5.05 16.20
N LYS A 148 -17.65 -6.04 15.44
CA LYS A 148 -17.12 -7.31 15.89
C LYS A 148 -15.61 -7.25 16.11
N ARG A 149 -14.97 -6.11 15.91
CA ARG A 149 -13.51 -5.95 15.92
C ARG A 149 -13.16 -4.75 16.80
N VAL A 150 -12.00 -4.79 17.44
CA VAL A 150 -11.61 -3.77 18.42
C VAL A 150 -10.36 -3.08 17.93
N THR A 151 -10.48 -1.78 17.64
CA THR A 151 -9.32 -0.90 17.50
C THR A 151 -8.70 -0.69 18.88
N LYS A 152 -7.38 -0.73 18.97
CA LYS A 152 -6.63 -0.38 20.19
C LYS A 152 -6.39 1.12 20.33
N TYR A 153 -6.74 1.90 19.31
CA TYR A 153 -6.55 3.34 19.33
C TYR A 153 -7.73 4.03 20.02
N GLU A 154 -7.44 4.74 21.10
CA GLU A 154 -8.39 5.58 21.81
C GLU A 154 -8.11 7.06 21.52
N LEU A 155 -9.17 7.86 21.40
CA LEU A 155 -9.05 9.30 21.22
C LEU A 155 -8.52 9.92 22.52
N ASP A 156 -7.48 10.75 22.40
CA ASP A 156 -6.99 11.54 23.52
C ASP A 156 -7.47 12.99 23.43
N GLY A 157 -7.37 13.73 24.54
CA GLY A 157 -7.75 15.14 24.60
C GLY A 157 -6.76 16.10 23.92
N LYS A 158 -5.71 15.61 23.24
CA LYS A 158 -4.67 16.46 22.66
C LYS A 158 -5.14 16.98 21.30
N LYS A 159 -5.12 18.31 21.14
CA LYS A 159 -5.44 18.99 19.88
C LYS A 159 -4.24 19.01 18.93
N ASN A 160 -3.73 17.84 18.57
CA ASN A 160 -2.64 17.66 17.61
C ASN A 160 -3.08 16.81 16.42
N VAL A 161 -2.34 16.91 15.31
CA VAL A 161 -2.60 16.10 14.13
C VAL A 161 -2.05 14.69 14.36
N LYS A 162 -2.90 13.68 14.26
CA LYS A 162 -2.50 12.28 14.42
C LYS A 162 -2.10 11.71 13.08
N LEU A 163 -0.92 11.11 13.01
CA LEU A 163 -0.36 10.54 11.79
C LEU A 163 -0.30 9.01 11.95
N LEU A 164 -1.25 8.32 11.32
CA LEU A 164 -1.32 6.86 11.31
C LEU A 164 -0.49 6.30 10.16
N LEU A 165 0.73 5.88 10.48
CA LEU A 165 1.71 5.40 9.50
C LEU A 165 1.94 3.90 9.66
N GLY A 166 2.12 3.22 8.53
CA GLY A 166 2.37 1.79 8.54
C GLY A 166 2.40 1.20 7.14
N THR A 167 2.90 -0.02 7.04
CA THR A 167 3.03 -0.72 5.77
C THR A 167 1.67 -1.04 5.13
N THR A 168 1.68 -1.21 3.81
CA THR A 168 0.48 -1.62 3.06
C THR A 168 -0.02 -2.96 3.57
N GLY A 169 -1.31 -3.02 3.91
CA GLY A 169 -1.94 -4.20 4.51
C GLY A 169 -1.76 -4.34 6.02
N GLY A 170 -1.04 -3.42 6.68
CA GLY A 170 -0.79 -3.40 8.13
C GLY A 170 -1.96 -2.99 9.01
N GLY A 171 -3.13 -2.66 8.43
CA GLY A 171 -4.35 -2.39 9.20
C GLY A 171 -4.75 -0.91 9.35
N LYS A 172 -4.03 0.05 8.76
CA LYS A 172 -4.32 1.49 8.84
C LYS A 172 -5.78 1.87 8.58
N THR A 173 -6.26 1.64 7.36
CA THR A 173 -7.65 1.93 6.95
C THR A 173 -8.62 1.30 7.94
N ARG A 174 -8.40 0.04 8.29
CA ARG A 174 -9.23 -0.68 9.25
C ARG A 174 -9.27 -0.01 10.63
N THR A 175 -8.13 0.44 11.17
CA THR A 175 -8.09 1.21 12.42
C THR A 175 -8.94 2.47 12.34
N LEU A 176 -8.91 3.20 11.21
CA LEU A 176 -9.76 4.37 10.99
C LEU A 176 -11.25 3.99 10.96
N LEU A 177 -11.59 2.92 10.23
CA LEU A 177 -12.98 2.48 10.10
C LEU A 177 -13.54 1.98 11.44
N GLU A 178 -12.78 1.21 12.21
CA GLU A 178 -13.19 0.74 13.54
C GLU A 178 -13.40 1.91 14.52
N LEU A 179 -12.56 2.96 14.42
CA LEU A 179 -12.75 4.18 15.21
C LEU A 179 -14.05 4.91 14.84
N LEU A 180 -14.31 5.10 13.55
CA LEU A 180 -15.51 5.79 13.04
C LEU A 180 -16.78 4.94 13.12
N HIS A 181 -16.65 3.62 13.26
CA HIS A 181 -17.78 2.73 13.49
C HIS A 181 -18.42 3.02 14.85
N SER A 182 -17.62 3.40 15.85
CA SER A 182 -18.07 3.68 17.21
C SER A 182 -18.23 5.16 17.51
N ASN A 183 -17.83 6.06 16.61
CA ASN A 183 -17.84 7.51 16.83
C ASN A 183 -18.26 8.25 15.57
N PHE A 184 -19.16 9.23 15.69
CA PHE A 184 -19.52 10.07 14.56
C PHE A 184 -18.29 10.84 14.05
N GLY A 185 -18.04 10.75 12.75
CA GLY A 185 -16.93 11.43 12.10
C GLY A 185 -16.99 11.34 10.59
N TYR A 186 -16.06 12.05 9.95
CA TYR A 186 -15.95 12.13 8.51
C TYR A 186 -14.84 11.22 8.00
N TYR A 187 -15.13 10.42 6.97
CA TYR A 187 -14.14 9.60 6.28
C TYR A 187 -13.88 10.13 4.88
N PHE A 188 -12.61 10.41 4.59
CA PHE A 188 -12.10 10.82 3.29
C PHE A 188 -11.04 9.83 2.82
N THR A 189 -10.99 9.55 1.52
CA THR A 189 -9.92 8.73 0.92
C THR A 189 -9.53 9.29 -0.44
N PHE A 190 -8.23 9.45 -0.70
CA PHE A 190 -7.73 9.86 -2.01
C PHE A 190 -7.70 8.73 -3.04
N ARG A 191 -7.91 7.49 -2.60
CA ARG A 191 -7.87 6.32 -3.46
C ARG A 191 -9.19 5.57 -3.36
N ASN A 192 -9.79 5.30 -4.52
CA ASN A 192 -10.99 4.49 -4.66
C ASN A 192 -10.58 3.17 -5.35
N PRO A 193 -10.03 2.18 -4.61
CA PRO A 193 -9.50 0.95 -5.20
C PRO A 193 -10.59 0.06 -5.79
N ASP A 194 -11.82 0.15 -5.28
CA ASP A 194 -13.01 -0.53 -5.77
C ASP A 194 -13.97 0.48 -6.43
N LYS A 195 -15.00 0.02 -7.17
CA LYS A 195 -15.92 0.96 -7.84
C LYS A 195 -16.76 1.82 -6.88
N ASP A 196 -16.86 1.46 -5.60
CA ASP A 196 -17.66 2.13 -4.57
C ASP A 196 -17.02 2.01 -3.18
N PHE A 197 -15.77 2.46 -2.99
CA PHE A 197 -15.12 2.55 -1.67
C PHE A 197 -14.67 4.00 -1.38
N GLY A 198 -15.48 4.70 -0.62
CA GLY A 198 -15.37 6.13 -0.35
C GLY A 198 -15.93 7.00 -1.48
N SER A 199 -16.26 8.24 -1.13
CA SER A 199 -16.61 9.30 -2.09
C SER A 199 -15.37 9.79 -2.85
N LYS A 200 -15.58 10.32 -4.05
CA LYS A 200 -14.57 11.00 -4.88
C LYS A 200 -14.43 12.50 -4.60
N ASP A 201 -15.21 13.04 -3.66
CA ASP A 201 -15.26 14.47 -3.35
C ASP A 201 -13.89 15.09 -3.03
N ILE A 202 -13.06 14.44 -2.21
CA ILE A 202 -11.72 14.96 -1.89
C ILE A 202 -10.77 14.92 -3.09
N THR A 203 -10.92 13.94 -3.99
CA THR A 203 -10.15 13.87 -5.24
C THR A 203 -10.59 14.97 -6.20
N SER A 204 -11.89 15.20 -6.35
CA SER A 204 -12.42 16.32 -7.13
C SER A 204 -11.97 17.67 -6.56
N CYS A 205 -11.95 17.79 -5.23
CA CYS A 205 -11.45 18.95 -4.51
C CYS A 205 -9.96 19.22 -4.77
N LEU A 206 -9.13 18.17 -4.77
CA LEU A 206 -7.73 18.25 -5.15
C LEU A 206 -7.55 18.76 -6.59
N ILE A 207 -8.34 18.24 -7.54
CA ILE A 207 -8.29 18.66 -8.95
C ILE A 207 -8.69 20.14 -9.07
N GLU A 208 -9.81 20.55 -8.47
CA GLU A 208 -10.30 21.93 -8.51
C GLU A 208 -9.31 22.92 -7.86
N ALA A 209 -8.74 22.56 -6.71
CA ALA A 209 -7.73 23.38 -6.04
C ALA A 209 -6.41 23.47 -6.81
N ASN A 210 -6.01 22.44 -7.55
CA ASN A 210 -4.85 22.50 -8.43
C ASN A 210 -5.10 23.41 -9.64
N CYS A 211 -6.35 23.47 -10.14
CA CYS A 211 -6.75 24.42 -11.18
C CYS A 211 -6.89 25.85 -10.66
N LEU A 212 -7.24 26.04 -9.38
CA LEU A 212 -7.43 27.33 -8.71
C LEU A 212 -6.61 27.45 -7.41
N PRO A 213 -5.26 27.49 -7.48
CA PRO A 213 -4.41 27.47 -6.28
C PRO A 213 -4.68 28.59 -5.28
N SER A 214 -5.03 29.79 -5.78
CA SER A 214 -5.38 30.95 -4.94
C SER A 214 -6.69 30.78 -4.18
N GLU A 215 -7.57 29.88 -4.62
CA GLU A 215 -8.88 29.63 -4.03
C GLU A 215 -8.94 28.30 -3.27
N ALA A 216 -7.81 27.60 -3.12
CA ALA A 216 -7.76 26.26 -2.51
C ALA A 216 -8.44 26.19 -1.13
N GLU A 217 -8.29 27.22 -0.28
CA GLU A 217 -8.98 27.28 1.02
C GLU A 217 -10.51 27.29 0.86
N PHE A 218 -11.03 28.08 -0.08
CA PHE A 218 -12.46 28.17 -0.35
C PHE A 218 -13.02 26.86 -0.92
N VAL A 219 -12.30 26.26 -1.87
CA VAL A 219 -12.64 24.97 -2.48
C VAL A 219 -12.70 23.85 -1.43
N ILE A 220 -11.78 23.85 -0.47
CA ILE A 220 -11.75 22.89 0.64
C ILE A 220 -12.89 23.14 1.64
N LYS A 221 -13.19 24.40 1.96
CA LYS A 221 -14.34 24.75 2.80
C LYS A 221 -15.66 24.29 2.16
N LYS A 222 -15.81 24.43 0.84
CA LYS A 222 -16.95 23.92 0.06
C LYS A 222 -17.09 22.39 0.18
N MET A 223 -15.99 21.65 0.13
CA MET A 223 -16.01 20.20 0.37
C MET A 223 -16.49 19.86 1.79
N PHE A 224 -15.92 20.52 2.81
CA PHE A 224 -16.35 20.29 4.20
C PHE A 224 -17.80 20.68 4.44
N PHE A 225 -18.25 21.81 3.92
CA PHE A 225 -19.65 22.23 3.97
C PHE A 225 -20.56 21.13 3.43
N THR A 226 -20.25 20.65 2.21
CA THR A 226 -21.03 19.60 1.55
C THR A 226 -21.13 18.35 2.43
N ARG A 227 -20.01 17.89 3.00
CA ARG A 227 -19.98 16.73 3.90
C ARG A 227 -20.79 16.92 5.16
N ILE A 228 -20.63 18.06 5.84
CA ILE A 228 -21.33 18.35 7.09
C ILE A 228 -22.84 18.35 6.85
N VAL A 229 -23.30 19.05 5.82
CA VAL A 229 -24.73 19.18 5.55
C VAL A 229 -25.34 17.86 5.11
N VAL A 230 -24.69 17.11 4.21
CA VAL A 230 -25.20 15.79 3.78
C VAL A 230 -25.25 14.82 4.95
N CYS A 231 -24.22 14.72 5.79
CA CYS A 231 -24.25 13.82 6.95
C CYS A 231 -25.32 14.22 7.98
N ARG A 232 -25.50 15.52 8.25
CA ARG A 232 -26.59 15.99 9.13
C ARG A 232 -27.96 15.65 8.57
N TYR A 233 -28.14 15.85 7.27
CA TYR A 233 -29.36 15.47 6.58
C TYR A 233 -29.64 13.97 6.70
N LEU A 234 -28.64 13.11 6.55
CA LEU A 234 -28.79 11.65 6.74
C LEU A 234 -29.20 11.30 8.18
N ILE A 235 -28.66 11.98 9.20
CA ILE A 235 -29.10 11.81 10.60
C ILE A 235 -30.59 12.15 10.74
N GLU A 236 -31.02 13.29 10.18
CA GLU A 236 -32.43 13.71 10.19
C GLU A 236 -33.35 12.71 9.48
N LYS A 237 -32.84 11.97 8.49
CA LYS A 237 -33.56 10.89 7.78
C LYS A 237 -33.44 9.52 8.44
N GLY A 238 -32.79 9.40 9.59
CA GLY A 238 -32.81 8.18 10.41
C GLY A 238 -31.49 7.40 10.52
N PHE A 239 -30.39 7.91 9.98
CA PHE A 239 -29.05 7.35 10.19
C PHE A 239 -28.52 7.77 11.58
N LYS A 240 -29.09 7.18 12.63
CA LYS A 240 -28.91 7.58 14.04
C LYS A 240 -27.65 7.03 14.70
N GLU A 241 -26.98 6.05 14.09
CA GLU A 241 -25.80 5.41 14.66
C GLU A 241 -24.53 5.75 13.85
N PRO A 242 -23.35 5.87 14.50
CA PRO A 242 -22.11 6.26 13.82
C PRO A 242 -21.74 5.35 12.63
N TRP A 243 -21.88 4.04 12.81
CA TRP A 243 -21.58 3.06 11.77
C TRP A 243 -22.47 3.21 10.52
N GLN A 244 -23.71 3.70 10.68
CA GLN A 244 -24.60 3.95 9.54
C GLN A 244 -24.08 5.12 8.71
N ILE A 245 -23.65 6.20 9.38
CA ILE A 245 -23.02 7.36 8.73
C ILE A 245 -21.69 6.96 8.10
N LEU A 246 -20.88 6.15 8.75
CA LEU A 246 -19.64 5.62 8.16
C LEU A 246 -19.93 4.84 6.87
N LEU A 247 -20.84 3.85 6.91
CA LEU A 247 -21.17 3.03 5.76
C LEU A 247 -21.74 3.86 4.60
N ALA A 248 -22.57 4.88 4.87
CA ALA A 248 -23.06 5.79 3.85
C ALA A 248 -21.93 6.57 3.16
N GLN A 249 -20.88 6.95 3.91
CA GLN A 249 -19.70 7.63 3.37
C GLN A 249 -18.77 6.68 2.60
N LEU A 250 -18.71 5.40 2.99
CA LEU A 250 -17.90 4.35 2.35
C LEU A 250 -18.54 3.80 1.08
N HIS A 251 -19.86 3.64 1.04
CA HIS A 251 -20.56 3.00 -0.07
C HIS A 251 -21.73 3.86 -0.56
N PRO A 252 -21.49 5.12 -0.96
CA PRO A 252 -22.57 6.01 -1.33
C PRO A 252 -23.36 5.48 -2.54
N ALA A 253 -22.74 4.76 -3.48
CA ALA A 253 -23.48 4.18 -4.59
C ALA A 253 -24.37 3.01 -4.15
N ALA A 254 -23.96 2.19 -3.18
CA ALA A 254 -24.80 1.12 -2.63
C ALA A 254 -26.05 1.65 -1.91
N PHE A 255 -25.95 2.76 -1.17
CA PHE A 255 -27.09 3.35 -0.48
C PHE A 255 -27.98 4.22 -1.36
N PHE A 256 -27.38 5.00 -2.27
CA PHE A 256 -28.08 6.08 -2.97
C PHE A 256 -28.11 5.90 -4.50
N GLY A 257 -27.56 4.80 -5.02
CA GLY A 257 -27.38 4.54 -6.46
C GLY A 257 -26.27 5.37 -7.12
N LYS A 258 -25.65 6.31 -6.39
CA LYS A 258 -24.58 7.18 -6.86
C LYS A 258 -23.80 7.82 -5.70
N ASP A 259 -22.64 8.36 -6.02
CA ASP A 259 -21.85 9.18 -5.09
C ASP A 259 -22.51 10.55 -4.85
N ILE A 260 -23.36 10.63 -3.83
CA ILE A 260 -24.09 11.87 -3.48
C ILE A 260 -23.15 12.96 -2.96
N PHE A 261 -22.05 12.60 -2.31
CA PHE A 261 -21.13 13.57 -1.71
C PHE A 261 -20.36 14.30 -2.81
N ASN A 262 -19.74 13.55 -3.73
CA ASN A 262 -19.08 14.14 -4.88
C ASN A 262 -20.06 14.86 -5.82
N GLY A 263 -21.25 14.28 -6.03
CA GLY A 263 -22.28 14.87 -6.89
C GLY A 263 -22.81 16.21 -6.38
N CYS A 264 -22.95 16.36 -5.06
CA CYS A 264 -23.28 17.61 -4.42
C CYS A 264 -22.11 18.60 -4.47
N TYR A 265 -20.90 18.16 -4.14
CA TYR A 265 -19.70 18.99 -4.18
C TYR A 265 -19.47 19.67 -5.53
N LEU A 266 -19.57 18.91 -6.63
CA LEU A 266 -19.32 19.43 -7.97
C LEU A 266 -20.35 20.46 -8.46
N ARG A 267 -21.56 20.45 -7.89
CA ARG A 267 -22.68 21.29 -8.36
C ARG A 267 -22.98 22.46 -7.46
N TYR A 268 -22.64 22.33 -6.19
CA TYR A 268 -22.98 23.30 -5.19
C TYR A 268 -22.02 24.49 -5.26
N SER A 269 -22.58 25.68 -5.49
CA SER A 269 -21.86 26.94 -5.32
C SER A 269 -22.01 27.40 -3.88
N MET A 270 -20.92 27.35 -3.10
CA MET A 270 -20.91 27.82 -1.72
C MET A 270 -20.78 29.35 -1.67
N HIS A 271 -21.51 30.01 -0.77
CA HIS A 271 -21.27 31.42 -0.51
C HIS A 271 -19.95 31.59 0.31
N PRO A 272 -19.08 32.57 0.00
CA PRO A 272 -17.80 32.76 0.72
C PRO A 272 -17.92 33.01 2.22
N LEU A 273 -19.07 33.55 2.66
CA LEU A 273 -19.35 33.92 4.06
C LEU A 273 -19.94 32.79 4.91
N VAL A 274 -19.99 31.55 4.42
CA VAL A 274 -20.52 30.42 5.20
C VAL A 274 -19.62 30.10 6.40
N ASP A 275 -20.21 30.06 7.60
CA ASP A 275 -19.51 29.62 8.82
C ASP A 275 -19.76 28.13 9.08
N LEU A 276 -18.71 27.33 8.85
CA LEU A 276 -18.76 25.87 9.07
C LEU A 276 -18.89 25.48 10.55
N GLN A 277 -18.45 26.32 11.49
CA GLN A 277 -18.52 26.01 12.92
C GLN A 277 -19.96 26.08 13.44
N SER A 278 -20.76 27.03 12.95
CA SER A 278 -22.20 27.13 13.24
C SER A 278 -22.97 25.84 12.91
N LEU A 279 -22.47 25.06 11.94
CA LEU A 279 -23.03 23.78 11.54
C LEU A 279 -22.69 22.62 12.49
N LYS A 280 -22.02 22.85 13.62
CA LYS A 280 -21.70 21.84 14.64
C LYS A 280 -21.18 20.53 14.01
N PRO A 281 -20.05 20.58 13.27
CA PRO A 281 -19.49 19.40 12.61
C PRO A 281 -19.15 18.32 13.64
N PHE A 282 -19.12 17.05 13.20
CA PHE A 282 -18.52 15.99 14.03
C PHE A 282 -17.07 16.32 14.38
N ASN A 283 -16.62 15.86 15.55
CA ASN A 283 -15.30 16.22 16.07
C ASN A 283 -14.14 15.48 15.38
N ILE A 284 -14.43 14.43 14.61
CA ILE A 284 -13.44 13.52 14.04
C ILE A 284 -13.44 13.63 12.52
N ALA A 285 -12.25 13.78 11.94
CA ALA A 285 -12.02 13.60 10.51
C ALA A 285 -10.84 12.65 10.29
N ALA A 286 -11.07 11.59 9.52
CA ALA A 286 -10.06 10.63 9.10
C ALA A 286 -9.82 10.78 7.59
N ILE A 287 -8.58 11.08 7.21
CA ILE A 287 -8.15 11.23 5.81
C ILE A 287 -7.19 10.10 5.49
N ASP A 288 -7.65 9.14 4.69
CA ASP A 288 -6.90 7.96 4.28
C ASP A 288 -6.15 8.17 2.96
N GLU A 289 -5.07 7.41 2.78
CA GLU A 289 -4.17 7.47 1.62
C GLU A 289 -3.66 8.91 1.32
N VAL A 290 -3.40 9.69 2.38
CA VAL A 290 -3.03 11.12 2.30
C VAL A 290 -1.77 11.39 1.48
N GLN A 291 -0.91 10.39 1.29
CA GLN A 291 0.29 10.57 0.49
C GLN A 291 0.01 10.97 -0.97
N THR A 292 -1.16 10.63 -1.50
CA THR A 292 -1.59 11.02 -2.86
C THR A 292 -1.70 12.54 -3.00
N SER A 293 -2.10 13.26 -1.95
CA SER A 293 -2.18 14.73 -2.00
C SER A 293 -0.83 15.43 -2.00
N VAL A 294 0.24 14.72 -1.59
CA VAL A 294 1.60 15.26 -1.50
C VAL A 294 2.42 14.94 -2.77
N THR A 295 2.14 13.81 -3.43
CA THR A 295 2.94 13.33 -4.58
C THR A 295 2.61 13.94 -5.94
N CYS A 296 1.50 14.66 -6.09
CA CYS A 296 1.10 15.29 -7.37
C CYS A 296 2.06 16.38 -7.90
N THR A 297 3.15 16.70 -7.20
CA THR A 297 4.18 17.64 -7.62
C THR A 297 5.26 17.04 -8.53
N LYS A 298 5.46 15.71 -8.55
CA LYS A 298 6.58 15.09 -9.28
C LYS A 298 6.34 14.85 -10.77
N ASP A 299 5.11 14.63 -11.20
CA ASP A 299 4.78 14.34 -12.61
C ASP A 299 4.44 15.61 -13.42
N ASN A 300 4.52 16.81 -12.82
CA ASN A 300 4.25 18.08 -13.49
C ASN A 300 5.23 19.21 -13.07
N PRO A 301 6.54 19.06 -13.35
CA PRO A 301 7.58 20.01 -12.91
C PRO A 301 7.55 21.38 -13.62
N LEU A 302 6.67 21.60 -14.60
CA LEU A 302 6.71 22.79 -15.46
C LEU A 302 5.95 24.02 -14.93
N LEU A 303 5.18 23.91 -13.83
CA LEU A 303 4.26 25.00 -13.43
C LEU A 303 4.72 25.85 -12.25
N PHE A 304 5.52 25.35 -11.31
CA PHE A 304 5.89 26.14 -10.13
C PHE A 304 7.32 25.83 -9.67
N GLY A 305 8.22 26.78 -9.89
CA GLY A 305 9.61 26.73 -9.40
C GLY A 305 9.76 26.90 -7.88
N THR A 306 8.77 26.51 -7.08
CA THR A 306 8.81 26.58 -5.60
C THR A 306 8.10 25.39 -4.94
N THR A 307 8.57 25.02 -3.75
CA THR A 307 8.11 23.95 -2.83
C THR A 307 6.69 24.14 -2.26
N TYR A 308 5.83 24.92 -2.90
CA TYR A 308 4.49 25.21 -2.40
C TYR A 308 3.52 24.08 -2.78
N CYS A 309 2.90 23.43 -1.79
CA CYS A 309 1.84 22.45 -2.02
C CYS A 309 0.46 23.14 -1.93
N PRO A 310 -0.14 23.56 -3.06
CA PRO A 310 -1.30 24.46 -3.07
C PRO A 310 -2.56 23.86 -2.47
N PHE A 311 -2.64 22.53 -2.33
CA PHE A 311 -3.81 21.86 -1.77
C PHE A 311 -3.60 21.33 -0.35
N PHE A 312 -2.50 20.62 -0.10
CA PHE A 312 -2.29 19.93 1.18
C PHE A 312 -2.21 20.90 2.35
N CYS A 313 -1.54 22.04 2.17
CA CYS A 313 -1.38 23.02 3.24
C CYS A 313 -2.72 23.67 3.66
N PRO A 314 -3.51 24.18 2.70
CA PRO A 314 -4.86 24.65 2.99
C PRO A 314 -5.76 23.55 3.59
N LEU A 315 -5.63 22.30 3.15
CA LEU A 315 -6.40 21.17 3.67
C LEU A 315 -6.09 20.95 5.16
N LEU A 316 -4.82 20.88 5.52
CA LEU A 316 -4.38 20.68 6.91
C LEU A 316 -4.86 21.84 7.80
N THR A 317 -4.71 23.07 7.32
CA THR A 317 -5.08 24.29 8.06
C THR A 317 -6.58 24.37 8.31
N CYS A 318 -7.40 24.12 7.28
CA CYS A 318 -8.86 24.10 7.41
C CYS A 318 -9.32 22.97 8.33
N SER A 319 -8.78 21.76 8.12
CA SER A 319 -9.15 20.58 8.90
C SER A 319 -8.88 20.78 10.39
N ARG A 320 -7.71 21.32 10.76
CA ARG A 320 -7.36 21.54 12.18
C ARG A 320 -8.24 22.60 12.85
N LYS A 321 -8.66 23.63 12.10
CA LYS A 321 -9.59 24.64 12.62
C LYS A 321 -10.97 24.04 12.90
N LEU A 322 -11.38 23.05 12.11
CA LEU A 322 -12.72 22.51 12.11
C LEU A 322 -12.88 21.27 13.00
N PHE A 323 -11.88 20.40 13.03
CA PHE A 323 -11.95 19.08 13.67
C PHE A 323 -10.91 18.96 14.80
N PRO A 324 -11.34 18.84 16.06
CA PRO A 324 -10.46 18.59 17.19
C PRO A 324 -9.61 17.32 17.05
N HIS A 325 -10.15 16.28 16.43
CA HIS A 325 -9.47 15.00 16.21
C HIS A 325 -9.27 14.76 14.71
N LEU A 326 -8.14 15.24 14.19
CA LEU A 326 -7.72 15.02 12.80
C LEU A 326 -6.72 13.87 12.72
N ILE A 327 -7.08 12.83 11.96
CA ILE A 327 -6.22 11.66 11.73
C ILE A 327 -5.90 11.57 10.24
N LEU A 328 -4.61 11.60 9.91
CA LEU A 328 -4.12 11.37 8.55
C LEU A 328 -3.48 10.00 8.49
N ALA A 329 -3.93 9.14 7.58
CA ALA A 329 -3.35 7.82 7.37
C ALA A 329 -2.68 7.72 6.00
N GLY A 330 -1.53 7.03 5.97
CA GLY A 330 -0.80 6.82 4.73
C GLY A 330 0.24 5.70 4.84
N ASN A 331 0.60 5.11 3.70
CA ASN A 331 1.62 4.05 3.65
C ASN A 331 3.03 4.63 3.88
N TYR A 332 3.28 5.79 3.28
CA TYR A 332 4.44 6.62 3.48
C TYR A 332 3.99 8.04 3.19
N ILE A 333 4.22 8.97 4.10
CA ILE A 333 4.12 10.40 3.81
C ILE A 333 5.56 10.88 3.70
N ASP A 334 5.91 11.58 2.63
CA ASP A 334 7.20 12.27 2.59
C ASP A 334 7.20 13.31 3.70
N PHE A 335 7.85 12.98 4.81
CA PHE A 335 7.76 13.75 6.03
C PHE A 335 8.56 15.03 5.95
N ASP A 336 9.58 15.10 5.09
CA ASP A 336 10.32 16.33 4.88
C ASP A 336 9.45 17.29 4.08
N HIS A 337 8.75 16.82 3.05
CA HIS A 337 7.72 17.64 2.39
C HIS A 337 6.52 17.95 3.29
N LEU A 338 6.07 17.02 4.13
CA LEU A 338 5.02 17.29 5.10
C LEU A 338 5.52 18.31 6.12
N TYR A 339 6.72 18.16 6.69
CA TYR A 339 7.29 19.06 7.69
C TYR A 339 7.62 20.44 7.10
N GLU A 340 8.22 20.52 5.92
CA GLU A 340 8.41 21.76 5.16
C GLU A 340 7.07 22.42 4.85
N SER A 341 6.10 21.66 4.33
CA SER A 341 4.73 22.16 4.14
C SER A 341 4.11 22.59 5.48
N THR A 342 4.35 21.86 6.57
CA THR A 342 3.76 22.14 7.89
C THR A 342 4.43 23.35 8.53
N ILE A 343 5.72 23.60 8.27
CA ILE A 343 6.45 24.82 8.60
C ILE A 343 5.90 25.98 7.77
N SER A 344 5.77 25.84 6.44
CA SER A 344 5.14 26.84 5.57
C SER A 344 3.71 27.17 6.03
N CYS A 345 2.94 26.16 6.42
CA CYS A 345 1.61 26.28 7.01
C CYS A 345 1.65 26.94 8.40
N SER A 346 2.65 26.64 9.25
CA SER A 346 2.80 27.23 10.59
C SER A 346 3.18 28.71 10.51
N ILE A 347 3.98 29.10 9.50
CA ILE A 347 4.29 30.49 9.16
C ILE A 347 3.01 31.21 8.70
N ALA A 348 2.16 30.56 7.89
CA ALA A 348 0.89 31.12 7.43
C ALA A 348 -0.22 31.14 8.51
N ALA A 349 -0.15 30.31 9.55
CA ALA A 349 -1.18 30.13 10.56
C ALA A 349 -0.85 30.73 11.95
N GLU A 350 0.29 31.42 12.09
CA GLU A 350 0.81 32.06 13.33
C GLU A 350 0.89 31.15 14.58
N LYS A 351 0.75 29.82 14.42
CA LYS A 351 0.85 28.82 15.50
C LYS A 351 1.47 27.53 14.95
N SER A 352 2.38 26.93 15.72
CA SER A 352 2.96 25.63 15.38
C SER A 352 1.88 24.54 15.31
N ILE A 353 1.86 23.79 14.22
CA ILE A 353 1.02 22.59 14.08
C ILE A 353 1.80 21.41 14.68
N SER A 354 1.41 20.95 15.87
CA SER A 354 1.99 19.76 16.47
C SER A 354 1.41 18.49 15.83
N CYS A 355 2.29 17.53 15.53
CA CYS A 355 1.94 16.24 14.98
C CYS A 355 2.36 15.13 15.95
N GLU A 356 1.63 14.02 15.97
CA GLU A 356 1.96 12.82 16.75
C GLU A 356 1.78 11.58 15.88
N ILE A 357 2.77 10.69 15.89
CA ILE A 357 2.75 9.48 15.08
C ILE A 357 2.11 8.36 15.87
N LEU A 358 1.00 7.83 15.35
CA LEU A 358 0.35 6.65 15.89
C LEU A 358 1.05 5.39 15.38
N SER A 359 1.78 4.72 16.27
CA SER A 359 2.49 3.46 15.99
C SER A 359 1.79 2.21 16.52
N SER A 360 0.50 2.29 16.85
CA SER A 360 -0.26 1.20 17.51
C SER A 360 -0.51 -0.04 16.63
N LEU A 361 -0.05 -0.03 15.38
CA LEU A 361 -0.16 -1.19 14.50
C LEU A 361 0.85 -2.26 14.91
N SER A 362 0.34 -3.44 15.20
CA SER A 362 1.13 -4.60 15.62
C SER A 362 0.85 -5.80 14.73
N PRO A 363 1.85 -6.70 14.55
CA PRO A 363 1.65 -7.93 13.83
C PRO A 363 0.60 -8.81 14.53
N LEU A 364 -0.29 -9.42 13.74
CA LEU A 364 -1.24 -10.42 14.23
C LEU A 364 -0.49 -11.62 14.82
N SER A 365 -0.80 -11.93 16.08
CA SER A 365 -0.35 -13.15 16.74
C SER A 365 -1.14 -14.37 16.24
N LYS A 366 -0.65 -15.58 16.56
CA LYS A 366 -1.39 -16.82 16.29
C LYS A 366 -2.81 -16.79 16.88
N SER A 367 -2.95 -16.28 18.11
CA SER A 367 -4.27 -16.14 18.75
C SER A 367 -5.18 -15.17 18.01
N ASP A 368 -4.63 -14.06 17.50
CA ASP A 368 -5.43 -13.10 16.72
C ASP A 368 -5.90 -13.71 15.40
N VAL A 369 -5.03 -14.51 14.75
CA VAL A 369 -5.35 -15.27 13.54
C VAL A 369 -6.47 -16.27 13.81
N GLU A 370 -6.37 -17.06 14.90
CA GLU A 370 -7.39 -18.03 15.29
C GLU A 370 -8.75 -17.37 15.55
N LYS A 371 -8.76 -16.29 16.33
CA LYS A 371 -9.98 -15.53 16.64
C LYS A 371 -10.63 -14.97 15.38
N TYR A 372 -9.83 -14.35 14.50
CA TYR A 372 -10.34 -13.74 13.28
C TYR A 372 -10.85 -14.78 12.28
N ALA A 373 -10.07 -15.84 12.02
CA ALA A 373 -10.45 -16.92 11.12
C ALA A 373 -11.72 -17.63 11.60
N THR A 374 -11.82 -17.95 12.90
CA THR A 374 -13.01 -18.58 13.49
C THR A 374 -14.25 -17.75 13.22
N LYS A 375 -14.16 -16.44 13.48
CA LYS A 375 -15.27 -15.52 13.31
C LYS A 375 -15.72 -15.39 11.85
N TYR A 376 -14.76 -15.24 10.95
CA TYR A 376 -15.01 -15.13 9.52
C TYR A 376 -15.64 -16.41 8.95
N LEU A 377 -15.09 -17.58 9.27
CA LEU A 377 -15.58 -18.86 8.76
C LEU A 377 -16.96 -19.22 9.32
N LYS A 378 -17.24 -18.95 10.61
CA LYS A 378 -18.58 -19.11 11.20
C LYS A 378 -19.60 -18.21 10.52
N TYR A 379 -19.23 -16.96 10.23
CA TYR A 379 -20.11 -16.02 9.53
C TYR A 379 -20.48 -16.53 8.14
N HIS A 380 -19.53 -17.10 7.41
CA HIS A 380 -19.77 -17.73 6.11
C HIS A 380 -20.31 -19.17 6.18
N GLN A 381 -20.73 -19.62 7.37
CA GLN A 381 -21.34 -20.94 7.59
C GLN A 381 -20.49 -22.10 7.05
N VAL A 382 -19.16 -21.98 7.15
CA VAL A 382 -18.22 -23.01 6.68
C VAL A 382 -18.24 -24.20 7.67
N PRO A 383 -18.38 -25.45 7.21
CA PRO A 383 -18.26 -26.63 8.07
C PRO A 383 -16.81 -26.86 8.53
N GLU A 384 -16.60 -27.64 9.59
CA GLU A 384 -15.24 -27.98 10.10
C GLU A 384 -14.36 -26.76 10.47
N VAL A 385 -14.97 -25.68 10.99
CA VAL A 385 -14.27 -24.43 11.32
C VAL A 385 -12.99 -24.67 12.14
N GLU A 386 -13.04 -25.51 13.17
CA GLU A 386 -11.91 -25.73 14.09
C GLU A 386 -10.68 -26.30 13.38
N LYS A 387 -10.88 -27.30 12.52
CA LYS A 387 -9.80 -27.92 11.73
C LYS A 387 -9.20 -26.93 10.74
N LEU A 388 -10.04 -26.14 10.07
CA LEU A 388 -9.58 -25.14 9.12
C LEU A 388 -8.83 -24.00 9.81
N VAL A 389 -9.34 -23.52 10.95
CA VAL A 389 -8.68 -22.50 11.77
C VAL A 389 -7.33 -23.00 12.26
N SER A 390 -7.25 -24.24 12.76
CA SER A 390 -5.99 -24.87 13.16
C SER A 390 -4.99 -24.91 12.00
N ARG A 391 -5.43 -25.28 10.80
CA ARG A 391 -4.58 -25.30 9.60
C ARG A 391 -4.09 -23.91 9.20
N ILE A 392 -4.94 -22.89 9.25
CA ILE A 392 -4.59 -21.49 8.95
C ILE A 392 -3.63 -20.94 10.01
N ALA A 393 -3.88 -21.18 11.29
CA ALA A 393 -3.04 -20.73 12.40
C ALA A 393 -1.68 -21.43 12.46
N ALA A 394 -1.56 -22.62 11.88
CA ALA A 394 -0.29 -23.29 11.66
C ALA A 394 0.50 -22.71 10.46
N PHE A 395 -0.17 -21.99 9.55
CA PHE A 395 0.47 -21.37 8.39
C PHE A 395 1.05 -20.00 8.75
N THR A 396 2.23 -20.01 9.38
CA THR A 396 2.88 -18.83 9.95
C THR A 396 3.20 -17.71 8.95
N LEU A 397 3.31 -18.01 7.64
CA LEU A 397 3.52 -16.99 6.60
C LEU A 397 2.33 -16.04 6.44
N CYS A 398 1.10 -16.43 6.80
CA CYS A 398 -0.04 -15.51 6.76
C CYS A 398 -0.21 -14.68 8.04
N HIS A 399 0.68 -14.86 9.03
CA HIS A 399 0.67 -14.08 10.27
C HIS A 399 1.26 -12.68 10.03
N GLY A 400 1.13 -11.79 11.02
CA GLY A 400 1.60 -10.42 10.90
C GLY A 400 0.55 -9.49 10.29
N ARG A 401 0.44 -9.43 8.95
CA ARG A 401 -0.51 -8.49 8.31
C ARG A 401 -1.94 -9.02 8.28
N PRO A 402 -2.93 -8.23 8.71
CA PRO A 402 -4.35 -8.54 8.51
C PRO A 402 -4.71 -8.86 7.05
N ARG A 403 -4.08 -8.16 6.08
CA ARG A 403 -4.32 -8.42 4.66
C ARG A 403 -3.92 -9.82 4.22
N PHE A 404 -2.89 -10.42 4.82
CA PHE A 404 -2.46 -11.77 4.47
C PHE A 404 -3.50 -12.79 4.88
N LEU A 405 -3.99 -12.70 6.12
CA LEU A 405 -5.05 -13.55 6.63
C LEU A 405 -6.35 -13.38 5.83
N THR A 406 -6.75 -12.14 5.54
CA THR A 406 -7.93 -11.86 4.72
C THR A 406 -7.82 -12.53 3.34
N ALA A 407 -6.67 -12.39 2.66
CA ALA A 407 -6.48 -13.01 1.35
C ALA A 407 -6.60 -14.54 1.40
N VAL A 408 -6.06 -15.18 2.44
CA VAL A 408 -6.21 -16.63 2.65
C VAL A 408 -7.69 -17.00 2.84
N LEU A 409 -8.42 -16.26 3.68
CA LEU A 409 -9.83 -16.55 3.97
C LEU A 409 -10.73 -16.33 2.74
N GLU A 410 -10.54 -15.24 1.99
CA GLU A 410 -11.30 -14.94 0.78
C GLU A 410 -11.05 -15.97 -0.32
N TYR A 411 -9.79 -16.35 -0.54
CA TYR A 411 -9.48 -17.39 -1.51
C TYR A 411 -10.03 -18.75 -1.07
N TYR A 412 -10.06 -19.05 0.22
CA TYR A 412 -10.71 -20.26 0.69
C TYR A 412 -12.20 -20.28 0.37
N LEU A 413 -12.92 -19.16 0.51
CA LEU A 413 -14.33 -19.11 0.13
C LEU A 413 -14.55 -19.40 -1.35
N HIS A 414 -13.60 -19.05 -2.20
CA HIS A 414 -13.64 -19.30 -3.64
C HIS A 414 -13.26 -20.75 -4.01
N TYR A 415 -12.11 -21.24 -3.53
CA TYR A 415 -11.56 -22.53 -3.93
C TYR A 415 -12.06 -23.72 -3.09
N LYS A 416 -12.57 -23.46 -1.88
CA LYS A 416 -13.02 -24.46 -0.89
C LYS A 416 -11.95 -25.49 -0.50
N ASP A 417 -10.68 -25.19 -0.75
CA ASP A 417 -9.53 -26.04 -0.43
C ASP A 417 -8.41 -25.16 0.12
N ILE A 418 -8.05 -25.38 1.39
CA ILE A 418 -7.07 -24.53 2.08
C ILE A 418 -5.64 -24.74 1.57
N ASP A 419 -5.29 -25.94 1.13
CA ASP A 419 -3.93 -26.22 0.65
C ASP A 419 -3.70 -25.58 -0.72
N VAL A 420 -4.74 -25.53 -1.57
CA VAL A 420 -4.73 -24.76 -2.82
C VAL A 420 -4.50 -23.26 -2.54
N VAL A 421 -5.20 -22.71 -1.56
CA VAL A 421 -5.08 -21.30 -1.17
C VAL A 421 -3.69 -20.97 -0.64
N ILE A 422 -3.14 -21.82 0.24
CA ILE A 422 -1.78 -21.65 0.74
C ILE A 422 -0.79 -21.69 -0.43
N GLY A 423 -0.97 -22.61 -1.39
CA GLY A 423 -0.18 -22.66 -2.61
C GLY A 423 -0.21 -21.34 -3.40
N TYR A 424 -1.38 -20.73 -3.57
CA TYR A 424 -1.53 -19.41 -4.20
C TYR A 424 -0.82 -18.29 -3.44
N PHE A 425 -0.93 -18.28 -2.11
CA PHE A 425 -0.31 -17.27 -1.28
C PHE A 425 1.22 -17.31 -1.40
N ILE A 426 1.79 -18.51 -1.34
CA ILE A 426 3.24 -18.73 -1.48
C ILE A 426 3.71 -18.38 -2.88
N HIS A 427 2.98 -18.78 -3.92
CA HIS A 427 3.31 -18.39 -5.29
C HIS A 427 3.39 -16.87 -5.44
N ALA A 428 2.46 -16.14 -4.80
CA ALA A 428 2.47 -14.69 -4.81
C ALA A 428 3.69 -14.07 -4.07
N LEU A 429 4.20 -14.69 -2.99
CA LEU A 429 5.44 -14.27 -2.32
C LEU A 429 6.67 -14.43 -3.23
N SER A 430 6.74 -15.54 -3.96
CA SER A 430 7.84 -15.80 -4.90
C SER A 430 7.84 -14.86 -6.11
N SER A 431 6.66 -14.35 -6.48
CA SER A 431 6.50 -13.35 -7.53
C SER A 431 6.49 -11.93 -6.94
N ILE A 432 7.69 -11.41 -6.64
CA ILE A 432 7.95 -10.07 -6.06
C ILE A 432 7.30 -8.93 -6.87
N GLN A 433 6.85 -9.19 -8.11
CA GLN A 433 6.17 -8.23 -8.97
C GLN A 433 4.66 -8.09 -8.68
N THR A 434 4.05 -9.01 -7.94
CA THR A 434 2.61 -8.96 -7.71
C THR A 434 2.22 -7.72 -6.89
N TRP A 435 1.13 -7.06 -7.31
CA TRP A 435 0.55 -5.88 -6.64
C TRP A 435 0.15 -6.13 -5.17
N LYS A 436 0.11 -7.39 -4.76
CA LYS A 436 -0.23 -7.84 -3.41
C LYS A 436 0.85 -7.51 -2.37
N PHE A 437 2.10 -7.32 -2.79
CA PHE A 437 3.23 -7.00 -1.91
C PHE A 437 3.95 -5.73 -2.35
N SER A 438 4.21 -4.80 -1.42
CA SER A 438 4.86 -3.51 -1.72
C SER A 438 6.36 -3.59 -2.04
N PHE A 439 6.94 -4.79 -2.04
CA PHE A 439 8.36 -5.04 -2.28
C PHE A 439 8.85 -4.59 -3.67
N ARG A 440 7.94 -4.34 -4.61
CA ARG A 440 8.26 -3.74 -5.91
C ARG A 440 9.12 -2.49 -5.82
N TYR A 441 8.91 -1.65 -4.79
CA TYR A 441 9.67 -0.40 -4.61
C TYR A 441 11.12 -0.68 -4.19
N LEU A 442 11.33 -1.62 -3.27
CA LEU A 442 12.66 -2.04 -2.85
C LEU A 442 13.43 -2.67 -4.03
N LYS A 443 12.78 -3.59 -4.75
CA LYS A 443 13.36 -4.22 -5.94
C LYS A 443 13.74 -3.19 -7.00
N ALA A 444 12.86 -2.22 -7.26
CA ALA A 444 13.11 -1.16 -8.23
C ALA A 444 14.32 -0.30 -7.85
N ASP A 445 14.50 0.01 -6.56
CA ASP A 445 15.64 0.80 -6.08
C ASP A 445 16.95 0.01 -6.05
N ILE A 446 16.90 -1.32 -5.83
CA ILE A 446 18.10 -2.18 -5.88
C ILE A 446 18.60 -2.38 -7.32
N TYR A 447 17.70 -2.68 -8.27
CA TYR A 447 18.10 -3.11 -9.62
C TYR A 447 17.88 -2.05 -10.71
N GLY A 448 17.16 -0.96 -10.42
CA GLY A 448 16.69 0.00 -11.44
C GLY A 448 17.62 1.16 -11.76
N GLY A 449 18.87 1.16 -11.26
CA GLY A 449 19.88 2.19 -11.57
C GLY A 449 19.67 3.54 -10.90
N GLY A 450 18.83 3.64 -9.86
CA GLY A 450 18.58 4.88 -9.11
C GLY A 450 17.30 4.81 -8.26
N PRO A 451 17.09 5.76 -7.32
CA PRO A 451 15.95 5.72 -6.42
C PRO A 451 14.63 6.05 -7.13
N LYS A 452 13.82 5.03 -7.41
CA LYS A 452 12.44 5.16 -7.91
C LYS A 452 11.44 5.33 -6.76
N SER A 453 11.87 5.13 -5.53
CA SER A 453 11.10 5.45 -4.32
C SER A 453 10.92 6.96 -4.10
N GLY A 454 11.60 7.82 -4.87
CA GLY A 454 11.49 9.27 -4.76
C GLY A 454 12.23 9.88 -3.55
N PHE A 455 13.06 9.08 -2.86
CA PHE A 455 13.98 9.52 -1.80
C PHE A 455 15.43 9.56 -2.32
N PRO A 456 16.36 10.33 -1.71
CA PRO A 456 17.78 10.29 -2.07
C PRO A 456 18.36 8.88 -1.98
N TYR A 457 19.34 8.53 -2.81
CA TYR A 457 20.01 7.23 -2.72
C TYR A 457 20.89 7.17 -1.46
N ASP A 458 20.63 6.23 -0.56
CA ASP A 458 21.49 5.90 0.58
C ASP A 458 22.08 4.51 0.33
N GLY A 459 23.34 4.47 -0.09
CA GLY A 459 24.05 3.21 -0.37
C GLY A 459 24.23 2.31 0.86
N MET A 460 24.17 2.86 2.07
CA MET A 460 24.30 2.10 3.32
C MET A 460 22.97 1.54 3.82
N LEU A 461 21.83 2.10 3.43
CA LEU A 461 20.51 1.63 3.86
C LEU A 461 20.28 0.17 3.46
N PHE A 462 20.71 -0.25 2.27
CA PHE A 462 20.56 -1.63 1.82
C PHE A 462 21.39 -2.61 2.62
N GLN A 463 22.58 -2.19 3.08
CA GLN A 463 23.40 -2.99 4.00
C GLN A 463 22.71 -3.15 5.35
N ARG A 464 22.11 -2.07 5.88
CA ARG A 464 21.37 -2.15 7.16
C ARG A 464 20.09 -2.98 7.05
N ILE A 465 19.37 -2.94 5.92
CA ILE A 465 18.26 -3.87 5.64
C ILE A 465 18.75 -5.32 5.63
N PHE A 466 19.92 -5.58 5.04
CA PHE A 466 20.53 -6.90 5.02
C PHE A 466 20.93 -7.37 6.42
N ASP A 467 21.54 -6.50 7.23
CA ASP A 467 21.89 -6.82 8.62
C ASP A 467 20.64 -7.11 9.46
N ALA A 468 19.56 -6.34 9.26
CA ALA A 468 18.27 -6.59 9.89
C ALA A 468 17.65 -7.93 9.43
N LEU A 469 17.77 -8.30 8.16
CA LEU A 469 17.35 -9.64 7.69
C LEU A 469 18.12 -10.73 8.44
N LEU A 470 19.45 -10.58 8.60
CA LEU A 470 20.26 -11.51 9.38
C LEU A 470 19.80 -11.55 10.84
N ASP A 471 19.43 -10.43 11.45
CA ASP A 471 18.90 -10.39 12.81
C ASP A 471 17.57 -11.14 12.94
N VAL A 472 16.67 -11.03 11.96
CA VAL A 472 15.41 -11.78 11.96
C VAL A 472 15.67 -13.27 11.84
N ILE A 473 16.56 -13.69 10.92
CA ILE A 473 16.93 -15.10 10.76
C ILE A 473 17.58 -15.62 12.05
N TRP A 474 18.38 -14.79 12.72
CA TRP A 474 19.13 -15.18 13.92
C TRP A 474 18.29 -15.22 15.19
N THR A 475 17.41 -14.23 15.40
CA THR A 475 16.72 -14.01 16.69
C THR A 475 15.19 -14.10 16.58
N GLY A 476 14.67 -14.31 15.37
CA GLY A 476 13.24 -14.27 15.06
C GLY A 476 12.66 -12.86 14.93
N LYS A 477 13.44 -11.80 15.20
CA LYS A 477 13.03 -10.39 15.07
C LYS A 477 14.20 -9.52 14.57
N GLY A 478 13.90 -8.50 13.79
CA GLY A 478 14.88 -7.53 13.30
C GLY A 478 14.47 -6.13 13.70
N MET A 479 15.37 -5.39 14.32
CA MET A 479 15.13 -4.01 14.76
C MET A 479 16.00 -3.08 13.95
N LEU A 480 15.40 -2.39 12.98
CA LEU A 480 16.11 -1.50 12.07
C LEU A 480 15.97 -0.06 12.56
N TYR A 481 16.96 0.40 13.33
CA TYR A 481 17.02 1.77 13.86
C TYR A 481 17.54 2.73 12.79
N GLU A 482 16.77 3.76 12.50
CA GLU A 482 17.02 4.62 11.34
C GLU A 482 16.60 6.07 11.59
N THR A 483 17.07 6.96 10.72
CA THR A 483 16.53 8.31 10.65
C THR A 483 15.04 8.25 10.29
N ARG A 484 14.31 9.32 10.62
CA ARG A 484 12.88 9.45 10.29
C ARG A 484 12.62 9.20 8.80
N GLN A 485 13.43 9.80 7.93
CA GLN A 485 13.31 9.68 6.47
C GLN A 485 13.53 8.24 5.98
N ASN A 486 14.55 7.56 6.52
CA ASN A 486 14.81 6.17 6.20
C ASN A 486 13.68 5.25 6.71
N CYS A 487 13.15 5.49 7.92
CA CYS A 487 11.96 4.76 8.40
C CYS A 487 10.77 4.88 7.44
N MET A 488 10.51 6.08 6.91
CA MET A 488 9.44 6.29 5.92
C MET A 488 9.69 5.53 4.62
N ARG A 489 10.93 5.53 4.14
CA ARG A 489 11.34 4.77 2.96
C ARG A 489 11.15 3.26 3.17
N LEU A 490 11.48 2.75 4.35
CA LEU A 490 11.30 1.35 4.73
C LEU A 490 9.81 0.97 4.81
N LEU A 491 8.94 1.84 5.36
CA LEU A 491 7.49 1.65 5.32
C LEU A 491 6.95 1.61 3.89
N LYS A 492 7.48 2.46 2.99
CA LYS A 492 7.14 2.45 1.56
C LYS A 492 7.53 1.14 0.88
N TYR A 493 8.70 0.59 1.21
CA TYR A 493 9.10 -0.74 0.77
C TYR A 493 8.20 -1.86 1.30
N GLY A 494 7.36 -1.54 2.28
CA GLY A 494 6.50 -2.52 2.94
C GLY A 494 7.30 -3.37 3.93
N LEU A 495 8.32 -2.82 4.57
CA LEU A 495 9.10 -3.52 5.59
C LEU A 495 8.50 -3.30 6.98
N GLY A 496 8.13 -4.39 7.63
CA GLY A 496 7.82 -4.45 9.06
C GLY A 496 6.73 -3.51 9.58
N PHE A 497 6.80 -3.24 10.88
CA PHE A 497 5.94 -2.32 11.61
C PHE A 497 6.77 -1.20 12.23
N ALA A 498 6.27 0.02 12.16
CA ALA A 498 6.97 1.19 12.67
C ALA A 498 6.85 1.30 14.19
N ARG A 499 7.92 1.75 14.84
CA ARG A 499 7.92 2.25 16.22
C ARG A 499 8.18 3.75 16.24
N ALA A 500 7.36 4.45 17.00
CA ALA A 500 7.41 5.91 17.12
C ALA A 500 7.38 6.34 18.58
N GLU A 501 7.97 7.50 18.85
CA GLU A 501 7.89 8.21 20.12
C GLU A 501 7.58 9.67 19.81
N GLY A 502 6.42 10.16 20.27
CA GLY A 502 5.93 11.49 19.95
C GLY A 502 5.74 11.71 18.44
N ASP A 503 6.51 12.63 17.87
CA ASP A 503 6.51 12.98 16.45
C ASP A 503 7.60 12.27 15.62
N ARG A 504 8.40 11.40 16.27
CA ARG A 504 9.58 10.78 15.68
C ARG A 504 9.39 9.29 15.46
N LEU A 505 9.55 8.88 14.19
CA LEU A 505 9.84 7.49 13.82
C LEU A 505 11.32 7.22 13.99
N TYR A 506 11.66 6.13 14.67
CA TYR A 506 13.05 5.81 14.98
C TYR A 506 13.42 4.35 14.67
N CYS A 507 12.44 3.48 14.42
CA CYS A 507 12.70 2.06 14.19
C CYS A 507 11.60 1.39 13.36
N ILE A 508 12.03 0.42 12.54
CA ILE A 508 11.14 -0.57 11.90
C ILE A 508 11.43 -1.95 12.49
N GLU A 509 10.39 -2.57 13.05
CA GLU A 509 10.41 -3.94 13.56
C GLU A 509 9.99 -4.91 12.43
N ILE A 510 10.91 -5.77 12.01
CA ILE A 510 10.67 -6.84 11.04
C ILE A 510 10.44 -8.14 11.81
N THR A 511 9.23 -8.67 11.74
CA THR A 511 8.84 -9.92 12.43
C THR A 511 8.01 -10.85 11.54
N GLU A 512 7.61 -10.37 10.37
CA GLU A 512 6.71 -11.06 9.46
C GLU A 512 7.50 -12.06 8.62
N LEU A 513 7.26 -13.37 8.79
CA LEU A 513 7.98 -14.41 8.06
C LEU A 513 7.78 -14.33 6.54
N ALA A 514 6.62 -13.88 6.07
CA ALA A 514 6.41 -13.58 4.66
C ALA A 514 7.35 -12.49 4.12
N MET A 515 7.73 -11.52 4.95
CA MET A 515 8.63 -10.44 4.55
C MET A 515 10.09 -10.86 4.60
N VAL A 516 10.46 -11.71 5.56
CA VAL A 516 11.74 -12.43 5.53
C VAL A 516 11.86 -13.21 4.24
N GLU A 517 10.81 -13.95 3.88
CA GLU A 517 10.78 -14.74 2.65
C GLU A 517 10.96 -13.86 1.41
N CYS A 518 10.25 -12.73 1.31
CA CYS A 518 10.45 -11.74 0.24
C CYS A 518 11.89 -11.20 0.17
N LEU A 519 12.51 -10.86 1.32
CA LEU A 519 13.87 -10.33 1.39
C LEU A 519 14.92 -11.36 0.97
N ARG A 520 14.73 -12.63 1.33
CA ARG A 520 15.61 -13.74 0.91
C ARG A 520 15.72 -13.86 -0.61
N TYR A 521 14.69 -13.47 -1.36
CA TYR A 521 14.75 -13.45 -2.83
C TYR A 521 15.54 -12.27 -3.42
N LEU A 522 15.83 -11.23 -2.63
CA LEU A 522 16.54 -10.04 -3.11
C LEU A 522 18.06 -10.12 -2.87
N TYR A 523 18.50 -10.82 -1.83
CA TYR A 523 19.91 -10.86 -1.44
C TYR A 523 20.62 -12.14 -1.90
N PRO A 524 21.90 -12.04 -2.33
CA PRO A 524 22.66 -13.21 -2.76
C PRO A 524 22.87 -14.23 -1.63
N PHE A 525 22.78 -15.51 -2.00
CA PHE A 525 22.90 -16.65 -1.10
C PHE A 525 24.21 -16.70 -0.32
N ALA A 526 25.34 -16.58 -1.02
CA ALA A 526 26.67 -16.61 -0.42
C ALA A 526 26.89 -15.45 0.57
N CYS A 527 26.31 -14.27 0.30
CA CYS A 527 26.42 -13.12 1.19
C CYS A 527 25.77 -13.40 2.54
N ILE A 528 24.62 -14.07 2.56
CA ILE A 528 23.91 -14.45 3.80
C ILE A 528 24.71 -15.53 4.54
N ALA A 529 25.05 -16.62 3.86
CA ALA A 529 25.69 -17.78 4.48
C ALA A 529 27.03 -17.44 5.17
N LYS A 530 27.87 -16.63 4.51
CA LYS A 530 29.19 -16.24 5.03
C LYS A 530 29.16 -15.36 6.27
N ARG A 531 28.01 -14.72 6.57
CA ARG A 531 27.86 -13.87 7.76
C ARG A 531 27.46 -14.65 9.01
N PHE A 532 26.97 -15.88 8.86
CA PHE A 532 26.61 -16.69 10.02
C PHE A 532 27.80 -17.06 10.90
N PRO A 533 28.98 -17.47 10.39
CA PRO A 533 30.17 -17.72 11.23
C PRO A 533 30.52 -16.56 12.15
N GLU A 534 30.56 -15.33 11.62
CA GLU A 534 30.82 -14.12 12.41
C GLU A 534 29.79 -13.97 13.54
N LYS A 535 28.50 -14.20 13.25
CA LYS A 535 27.44 -14.15 14.26
C LYS A 535 27.50 -15.29 15.27
N ILE A 536 27.88 -16.49 14.87
CA ILE A 536 28.05 -17.66 15.75
C ILE A 536 29.05 -17.33 16.86
N ILE A 537 30.18 -16.73 16.50
CA ILE A 537 31.25 -16.38 17.43
C ILE A 537 30.80 -15.31 18.44
N HIS A 538 30.03 -14.32 17.99
CA HIS A 538 29.67 -13.15 18.81
C HIS A 538 28.31 -13.26 19.51
N SER A 539 27.45 -14.21 19.14
CA SER A 539 26.09 -14.35 19.69
C SER A 539 25.58 -15.80 19.65
N PRO A 540 25.91 -16.63 20.65
CA PRO A 540 25.69 -18.10 20.61
C PRO A 540 24.25 -18.54 20.90
N LYS A 541 23.26 -17.63 20.92
CA LYS A 541 21.86 -17.93 21.28
C LYS A 541 20.89 -17.60 20.14
N PRO A 542 20.97 -18.29 18.98
CA PRO A 542 20.00 -18.09 17.93
C PRO A 542 18.62 -18.63 18.35
N LYS A 543 17.55 -17.98 17.91
CA LYS A 543 16.30 -18.70 17.69
C LYS A 543 16.43 -19.30 16.30
N LEU A 544 16.79 -20.59 16.21
CA LEU A 544 16.91 -21.30 14.93
C LEU A 544 15.59 -21.22 14.16
N THR A 545 15.47 -20.24 13.28
CA THR A 545 14.42 -20.23 12.27
C THR A 545 14.80 -21.24 11.20
N GLY A 546 13.82 -21.97 10.64
CA GLY A 546 14.06 -22.97 9.58
C GLY A 546 14.90 -22.43 8.41
N TYR A 547 14.82 -21.13 8.16
CA TYR A 547 15.64 -20.43 7.17
C TYR A 547 17.15 -20.50 7.45
N LEU A 548 17.60 -20.36 8.70
CA LEU A 548 19.03 -20.46 9.03
C LEU A 548 19.59 -21.82 8.61
N MET A 549 18.85 -22.89 8.94
CA MET A 549 19.21 -24.25 8.59
C MET A 549 19.25 -24.47 7.08
N GLU A 550 18.22 -24.00 6.37
CA GLU A 550 18.18 -24.04 4.90
C GLU A 550 19.45 -23.44 4.29
N TYR A 551 19.89 -22.24 4.73
CA TYR A 551 21.09 -21.60 4.18
C TYR A 551 22.38 -22.35 4.52
N LEU A 552 22.56 -22.75 5.78
CA LEU A 552 23.77 -23.44 6.21
C LEU A 552 23.92 -24.77 5.48
N VAL A 553 22.86 -25.60 5.46
CA VAL A 553 22.87 -26.90 4.80
C VAL A 553 23.06 -26.74 3.29
N ALA A 554 22.35 -25.82 2.65
CA ALA A 554 22.51 -25.55 1.22
C ALA A 554 23.95 -25.14 0.87
N TYR A 555 24.59 -24.29 1.68
CA TYR A 555 25.90 -23.73 1.34
C TYR A 555 26.98 -24.79 1.55
N ALA A 556 26.88 -25.55 2.64
CA ALA A 556 27.73 -26.70 2.90
C ALA A 556 27.59 -27.76 1.80
N LEU A 557 26.36 -28.06 1.38
CA LEU A 557 26.08 -29.01 0.31
C LEU A 557 26.79 -28.60 -1.00
N VAL A 558 26.59 -27.38 -1.48
CA VAL A 558 27.26 -26.91 -2.71
C VAL A 558 28.77 -26.89 -2.54
N SER A 559 29.28 -26.45 -1.39
CA SER A 559 30.72 -26.36 -1.13
C SER A 559 31.39 -27.73 -1.13
N ASN A 560 30.77 -28.74 -0.51
CA ASN A 560 31.33 -30.09 -0.40
C ASN A 560 31.32 -30.82 -1.75
N TYR A 561 30.24 -30.68 -2.54
CA TYR A 561 30.10 -31.43 -3.78
C TYR A 561 30.68 -30.70 -5.01
N SER A 562 30.63 -29.37 -5.04
CA SER A 562 31.08 -28.56 -6.19
C SER A 562 32.19 -27.55 -5.89
N GLY A 563 32.54 -27.38 -4.63
CA GLY A 563 33.62 -26.47 -4.20
C GLY A 563 33.11 -25.09 -3.76
N VAL A 564 33.92 -24.43 -2.93
CA VAL A 564 33.60 -23.13 -2.32
C VAL A 564 33.43 -22.03 -3.37
N GLU A 565 34.16 -22.08 -4.48
CA GLU A 565 34.00 -21.12 -5.57
C GLU A 565 32.61 -21.16 -6.19
N VAL A 566 32.06 -22.37 -6.41
CA VAL A 566 30.69 -22.53 -6.91
C VAL A 566 29.69 -22.04 -5.86
N ALA A 567 29.86 -22.43 -4.59
CA ALA A 567 28.99 -21.97 -3.50
C ALA A 567 28.96 -20.44 -3.35
N ASN A 568 30.04 -19.75 -3.69
CA ASN A 568 30.15 -18.30 -3.65
C ASN A 568 29.36 -17.58 -4.75
N HIS A 569 29.16 -18.21 -5.90
CA HIS A 569 28.58 -17.59 -7.09
C HIS A 569 27.22 -18.17 -7.46
N ILE A 570 26.88 -19.34 -6.92
CA ILE A 570 25.61 -20.00 -7.20
C ILE A 570 24.46 -19.10 -6.75
N LYS A 571 23.53 -18.86 -7.66
CA LYS A 571 22.31 -18.10 -7.37
C LYS A 571 21.20 -19.12 -7.13
N PRO A 572 20.57 -19.13 -5.95
CA PRO A 572 19.46 -20.02 -5.72
C PRO A 572 18.32 -19.64 -6.66
N VAL A 573 17.89 -20.57 -7.48
CA VAL A 573 16.74 -20.41 -8.37
C VAL A 573 15.50 -20.77 -7.59
N ARG A 574 14.50 -19.88 -7.60
CA ARG A 574 13.19 -20.17 -7.01
C ARG A 574 12.08 -19.98 -8.03
N TYR A 575 12.07 -20.90 -8.98
CA TYR A 575 10.96 -21.23 -9.86
C TYR A 575 10.32 -22.55 -9.39
N PRO A 576 9.22 -23.03 -10.00
CA PRO A 576 8.80 -24.42 -9.83
C PRO A 576 10.02 -25.35 -9.91
N ALA A 577 10.10 -26.37 -9.05
CA ALA A 577 11.30 -27.21 -8.91
C ALA A 577 11.83 -27.74 -10.24
N GLY A 578 10.94 -27.99 -11.22
CA GLY A 578 11.31 -28.41 -12.57
C GLY A 578 12.24 -27.43 -13.29
N CYS A 579 12.08 -26.13 -13.13
CA CYS A 579 12.90 -25.13 -13.85
C CYS A 579 14.37 -25.13 -13.40
N CYS A 580 14.64 -25.47 -12.13
CA CYS A 580 16.00 -25.68 -11.62
C CYS A 580 16.72 -26.83 -12.36
N LEU A 581 15.93 -27.76 -12.90
CA LEU A 581 16.39 -29.02 -13.47
C LEU A 581 16.40 -29.03 -15.01
N GLU A 582 15.97 -27.96 -15.67
CA GLU A 582 15.78 -27.90 -17.13
C GLU A 582 17.10 -27.86 -17.92
N TYR A 583 18.13 -27.17 -17.40
CA TYR A 583 19.43 -27.05 -18.07
C TYR A 583 20.38 -28.17 -17.61
N THR A 584 21.03 -28.89 -18.53
CA THR A 584 21.82 -30.08 -18.19
C THR A 584 23.20 -29.78 -17.61
N ASP A 585 23.75 -28.58 -17.85
CA ASP A 585 25.18 -28.31 -17.64
C ASP A 585 25.45 -27.21 -16.60
N SER A 586 24.44 -26.81 -15.81
CA SER A 586 24.58 -25.78 -14.77
C SER A 586 24.50 -26.35 -13.36
N GLU A 587 25.27 -25.77 -12.44
CA GLU A 587 25.12 -25.96 -11.00
C GLU A 587 23.91 -25.12 -10.53
N GLU A 588 22.87 -25.77 -10.00
CA GLU A 588 21.63 -25.08 -9.63
C GLU A 588 21.16 -25.53 -8.25
N ILE A 589 20.92 -24.58 -7.36
CA ILE A 589 20.32 -24.85 -6.05
C ILE A 589 18.97 -24.15 -5.95
N CYS A 590 17.99 -24.84 -5.39
CA CYS A 590 16.63 -24.38 -5.25
C CYS A 590 16.15 -24.65 -3.82
N PHE A 591 15.47 -23.67 -3.25
CA PHE A 591 14.60 -23.91 -2.11
C PHE A 591 13.18 -23.93 -2.67
N PRO A 592 12.60 -25.11 -2.90
CA PRO A 592 11.34 -25.20 -3.61
C PRO A 592 10.21 -24.63 -2.75
N THR A 593 9.09 -24.32 -3.39
CA THR A 593 7.88 -23.86 -2.68
C THR A 593 7.49 -24.86 -1.61
N SER A 594 6.99 -24.42 -0.45
CA SER A 594 6.71 -25.31 0.70
C SER A 594 5.70 -26.44 0.43
N MET A 595 5.01 -26.42 -0.71
CA MET A 595 4.09 -27.48 -1.18
C MET A 595 4.75 -28.54 -2.05
N CYS A 596 6.02 -28.35 -2.42
CA CYS A 596 6.77 -29.29 -3.24
C CYS A 596 7.11 -30.55 -2.46
N GLY A 597 7.44 -30.43 -1.18
CA GLY A 597 7.95 -31.53 -0.37
C GLY A 597 9.23 -31.13 0.34
N PRO A 598 10.38 -31.12 -0.35
CA PRO A 598 11.69 -30.99 0.28
C PRO A 598 12.02 -29.53 0.63
N ASP A 599 13.03 -29.32 1.47
CA ASP A 599 13.50 -27.97 1.81
C ASP A 599 14.55 -27.45 0.82
N ILE A 600 15.36 -28.35 0.25
CA ILE A 600 16.43 -28.02 -0.71
C ILE A 600 16.44 -29.03 -1.85
N ILE A 601 16.60 -28.54 -3.09
CA ILE A 601 16.96 -29.34 -4.26
C ILE A 601 18.24 -28.77 -4.83
N TYR A 602 19.26 -29.59 -4.99
CA TYR A 602 20.54 -29.19 -5.55
C TYR A 602 20.94 -30.11 -6.71
N LYS A 603 21.09 -29.53 -7.90
CA LYS A 603 21.57 -30.22 -9.09
C LYS A 603 23.07 -29.96 -9.23
N CYS A 604 23.86 -31.00 -9.01
CA CYS A 604 25.31 -30.98 -9.13
C CYS A 604 25.74 -31.58 -10.47
N SER A 605 26.28 -30.74 -11.34
CA SER A 605 26.81 -31.14 -12.64
C SER A 605 28.11 -31.93 -12.51
N LYS A 606 28.95 -31.59 -11.52
CA LYS A 606 30.23 -32.28 -11.26
C LYS A 606 30.05 -33.75 -10.87
N THR A 607 29.10 -34.04 -9.98
CA THR A 607 28.79 -35.42 -9.56
C THR A 607 27.73 -36.09 -10.42
N LYS A 608 27.08 -35.33 -11.32
CA LYS A 608 25.86 -35.74 -12.03
C LYS A 608 24.81 -36.31 -11.07
N THR A 609 24.49 -35.54 -10.03
CA THR A 609 23.51 -35.96 -9.01
C THR A 609 22.55 -34.83 -8.70
N VAL A 610 21.27 -35.16 -8.60
CA VAL A 610 20.23 -34.29 -8.04
C VAL A 610 20.01 -34.70 -6.58
N TYR A 611 20.49 -33.87 -5.67
CA TYR A 611 20.29 -34.02 -4.23
C TYR A 611 18.95 -33.41 -3.83
N ILE A 612 18.12 -34.19 -3.15
CA ILE A 612 16.82 -33.77 -2.63
C ILE A 612 16.89 -33.89 -1.11
N VAL A 613 16.88 -32.76 -0.42
CA VAL A 613 17.18 -32.69 1.01
C VAL A 613 15.96 -32.23 1.79
N GLN A 614 15.60 -33.00 2.82
CA GLN A 614 14.70 -32.56 3.89
C GLN A 614 15.51 -32.32 5.16
N ILE A 615 15.31 -31.16 5.77
CA ILE A 615 15.87 -30.78 7.06
C ILE A 615 14.82 -31.11 8.13
N LYS A 616 15.21 -31.92 9.10
CA LYS A 616 14.38 -32.26 10.26
C LYS A 616 15.27 -32.44 11.49
N PHE A 617 15.73 -31.30 12.02
CA PHE A 617 16.75 -31.25 13.05
C PHE A 617 16.16 -31.17 14.47
N ILE A 618 15.38 -32.18 14.89
CA ILE A 618 14.71 -32.20 16.21
C ILE A 618 15.30 -33.31 17.08
N GLU A 619 15.56 -33.02 18.37
CA GLU A 619 15.95 -34.03 19.36
C GLU A 619 14.77 -34.99 19.64
N GLY A 620 14.98 -36.30 19.51
CA GLY A 620 13.93 -37.30 19.83
C GLY A 620 12.80 -37.42 18.80
N ILE A 621 13.10 -37.25 17.50
CA ILE A 621 12.12 -37.39 16.41
C ILE A 621 11.36 -38.74 16.48
N SER A 622 10.02 -38.70 16.37
CA SER A 622 9.23 -39.92 16.34
C SER A 622 9.41 -40.68 15.02
N LYS A 623 9.17 -42.00 15.05
CA LYS A 623 9.24 -42.85 13.85
C LYS A 623 8.33 -42.33 12.73
N GLN A 624 7.12 -41.87 13.05
CA GLN A 624 6.18 -41.37 12.06
C GLN A 624 6.63 -40.05 11.44
N GLU A 625 7.22 -39.16 12.23
CA GLU A 625 7.75 -37.90 11.72
C GLU A 625 8.96 -38.10 10.81
N LEU A 626 9.81 -39.08 11.12
CA LEU A 626 10.94 -39.45 10.26
C LEU A 626 10.47 -40.02 8.92
N VAL A 627 9.44 -40.88 8.92
CA VAL A 627 8.82 -41.39 7.68
C VAL A 627 8.21 -40.24 6.88
N ASN A 628 7.47 -39.34 7.53
CA ASN A 628 6.89 -38.18 6.86
C ASN A 628 7.95 -37.25 6.25
N ALA A 629 9.11 -37.11 6.90
CA ALA A 629 10.24 -36.33 6.39
C ALA A 629 10.97 -37.04 5.24
N TYR A 630 10.97 -38.38 5.23
CA TYR A 630 11.47 -39.14 4.09
C TYR A 630 10.57 -38.98 2.87
N ASP A 631 9.25 -39.09 3.05
CA ASP A 631 8.26 -38.96 1.97
C ASP A 631 8.34 -37.60 1.25
N THR A 632 8.75 -36.53 1.94
CA THR A 632 8.94 -35.22 1.30
C THR A 632 10.14 -35.16 0.36
N THR A 633 11.01 -36.17 0.35
CA THR A 633 12.13 -36.28 -0.58
C THR A 633 11.85 -37.16 -1.80
N ASP A 634 10.68 -37.82 -1.87
CA ASP A 634 10.27 -38.61 -3.04
C ASP A 634 9.62 -37.72 -4.12
N PRO A 635 10.24 -37.54 -5.31
CA PRO A 635 9.66 -36.75 -6.40
C PRO A 635 8.25 -37.17 -6.80
N ASN A 636 7.88 -38.44 -6.62
CA ASN A 636 6.54 -38.93 -6.97
C ASN A 636 5.46 -38.37 -6.04
N LEU A 637 5.85 -38.00 -4.82
CA LEU A 637 4.97 -37.42 -3.80
C LEU A 637 4.92 -35.90 -3.86
N PHE A 638 5.70 -35.26 -4.74
CA PHE A 638 5.76 -33.81 -4.81
C PHE A 638 4.44 -33.21 -5.30
N TYR A 639 4.07 -32.09 -4.69
CA TYR A 639 2.80 -31.40 -4.94
C TYR A 639 1.56 -32.29 -4.74
N ARG A 640 1.62 -33.34 -3.91
CA ARG A 640 0.45 -34.17 -3.59
C ARG A 640 -0.09 -33.87 -2.20
N LYS A 641 -1.40 -34.07 -2.03
CA LYS A 641 -2.07 -34.04 -0.73
C LYS A 641 -1.62 -35.23 0.11
N ARG A 642 -1.21 -34.99 1.35
CA ARG A 642 -0.74 -36.05 2.26
C ARG A 642 -1.76 -37.17 2.51
N HIS A 643 -3.05 -36.85 2.52
CA HIS A 643 -4.10 -37.81 2.88
C HIS A 643 -4.78 -38.47 1.69
N SER A 644 -4.99 -37.75 0.59
CA SER A 644 -5.68 -38.31 -0.58
C SER A 644 -4.72 -38.77 -1.68
N GLY A 645 -3.46 -38.33 -1.66
CA GLY A 645 -2.49 -38.60 -2.72
C GLY A 645 -2.77 -37.87 -4.04
N ASP A 646 -3.84 -37.07 -4.10
CA ASP A 646 -4.16 -36.27 -5.27
C ASP A 646 -3.14 -35.15 -5.47
N ILE A 647 -2.88 -34.79 -6.71
CA ILE A 647 -2.06 -33.62 -7.03
C ILE A 647 -2.81 -32.37 -6.53
N LEU A 648 -2.09 -31.47 -5.90
CA LEU A 648 -2.57 -30.16 -5.50
C LEU A 648 -3.05 -29.42 -6.75
N LYS A 649 -4.33 -29.03 -6.74
CA LYS A 649 -4.94 -28.31 -7.85
C LYS A 649 -4.09 -27.08 -8.20
N LEU A 650 -3.83 -26.86 -9.49
CA LEU A 650 -2.97 -25.83 -10.10
C LEU A 650 -1.46 -26.11 -10.08
N PHE A 651 -1.01 -27.15 -9.40
CA PHE A 651 0.38 -27.59 -9.43
C PHE A 651 0.59 -28.77 -10.38
N GLU A 652 -0.42 -29.20 -11.15
CA GLU A 652 -0.32 -30.32 -12.10
C GLU A 652 0.74 -30.04 -13.17
N LYS A 653 0.79 -28.81 -13.68
CA LYS A 653 1.82 -28.39 -14.63
C LYS A 653 3.21 -28.39 -13.99
N ASN A 654 3.32 -27.93 -12.75
CA ASN A 654 4.58 -27.87 -12.01
C ASN A 654 5.13 -29.28 -11.74
N GLN A 655 4.26 -30.18 -11.28
CA GLN A 655 4.59 -31.58 -11.03
C GLN A 655 4.97 -32.29 -12.34
N SER A 656 4.18 -32.11 -13.39
CA SER A 656 4.49 -32.69 -14.71
C SER A 656 5.82 -32.19 -15.26
N SER A 657 6.10 -30.88 -15.13
CA SER A 657 7.37 -30.28 -15.57
C SER A 657 8.56 -30.83 -14.77
N LEU A 658 8.41 -30.94 -13.45
CA LEU A 658 9.42 -31.52 -12.56
C LEU A 658 9.73 -32.98 -12.93
N ILE A 659 8.72 -33.83 -13.03
CA ILE A 659 8.90 -35.25 -13.37
C ILE A 659 9.57 -35.37 -14.74
N LYS A 660 9.14 -34.58 -15.72
CA LYS A 660 9.76 -34.55 -17.04
C LYS A 660 11.23 -34.13 -16.99
N ALA A 661 11.56 -33.09 -16.21
CA ALA A 661 12.93 -32.63 -16.04
C ALA A 661 13.82 -33.70 -15.38
N LEU A 662 13.33 -34.37 -14.33
CA LEU A 662 14.04 -35.46 -13.67
C LEU A 662 14.29 -36.65 -14.61
N ILE A 663 13.29 -37.07 -15.38
CA ILE A 663 13.43 -38.16 -16.37
C ILE A 663 14.47 -37.77 -17.43
N ASN A 664 14.46 -36.52 -17.91
CA ASN A 664 15.44 -36.04 -18.87
C ASN A 664 16.86 -36.04 -18.30
N LEU A 665 17.04 -35.59 -17.05
CA LEU A 665 18.33 -35.63 -16.37
C LEU A 665 18.83 -37.06 -16.19
N GLN A 666 17.95 -37.99 -15.78
CA GLN A 666 18.30 -39.42 -15.65
C GLN A 666 18.76 -40.02 -16.98
N LYS A 667 18.08 -39.69 -18.10
CA LYS A 667 18.54 -40.08 -19.45
C LYS A 667 19.91 -39.51 -19.80
N ASN A 668 20.25 -38.33 -19.27
CA ASN A 668 21.54 -37.67 -19.45
C ASN A 668 22.60 -38.11 -18.41
N GLY A 669 22.32 -39.19 -17.67
CA GLY A 669 23.27 -39.81 -16.74
C GLY A 669 23.29 -39.20 -15.34
N TYR A 670 22.29 -38.40 -14.95
CA TYR A 670 22.15 -37.95 -13.58
C TYR A 670 21.51 -39.00 -12.68
N SER A 671 22.02 -39.14 -11.46
CA SER A 671 21.38 -39.89 -10.38
C SER A 671 20.50 -38.98 -9.51
N ILE A 672 19.56 -39.57 -8.78
CA ILE A 672 18.73 -38.84 -7.78
C ILE A 672 19.10 -39.40 -6.41
N GLN A 673 19.46 -38.50 -5.48
CA GLN A 673 19.85 -38.87 -4.13
C GLN A 673 18.95 -38.16 -3.11
N GLN A 674 18.22 -38.96 -2.34
CA GLN A 674 17.40 -38.49 -1.23
C GLN A 674 18.27 -38.33 0.01
N MET A 675 18.15 -37.20 0.70
CA MET A 675 18.93 -36.89 1.89
C MET A 675 18.05 -36.38 3.02
N LEU A 676 18.35 -36.83 4.23
CA LEU A 676 17.73 -36.37 5.47
C LEU A 676 18.80 -35.73 6.34
N PHE A 677 18.65 -34.44 6.65
CA PHE A 677 19.52 -33.75 7.59
C PHE A 677 18.84 -33.75 8.97
N THR A 678 19.40 -34.51 9.92
CA THR A 678 18.74 -34.78 11.22
C THR A 678 19.65 -34.52 12.41
N HIS A 679 19.04 -34.39 13.59
CA HIS A 679 19.80 -34.30 14.84
C HIS A 679 20.61 -35.60 15.06
N PRO A 680 21.84 -35.53 15.62
CA PRO A 680 22.70 -36.68 15.91
C PRO A 680 22.04 -37.82 16.71
N ALA A 681 21.12 -37.47 17.62
CA ALA A 681 20.29 -38.45 18.34
C ALA A 681 19.31 -39.25 17.45
N GLY A 682 19.11 -38.84 16.19
CA GLY A 682 18.28 -39.53 15.20
C GLY A 682 19.02 -40.73 14.60
N LYS A 683 18.57 -41.95 14.92
CA LYS A 683 19.16 -43.17 14.35
C LYS A 683 18.63 -43.45 12.94
N GLN A 684 19.48 -43.99 12.07
CA GLN A 684 19.01 -44.66 10.86
C GLN A 684 18.00 -45.76 11.24
N THR A 685 16.86 -45.76 10.57
CA THR A 685 15.84 -46.80 10.73
C THR A 685 15.73 -47.62 9.45
N PRO A 686 15.15 -48.84 9.48
CA PRO A 686 14.94 -49.64 8.27
C PRO A 686 14.15 -48.88 7.18
N PHE A 687 13.35 -47.89 7.57
CA PHE A 687 12.51 -47.07 6.70
C PHE A 687 13.27 -45.97 5.94
N THR A 688 14.51 -45.65 6.36
CA THR A 688 15.36 -44.64 5.71
C THR A 688 16.51 -45.26 4.92
N GLN A 689 16.52 -46.58 4.68
CA GLN A 689 17.63 -47.31 4.03
C GLN A 689 18.00 -46.82 2.62
N ARG A 690 17.11 -46.07 1.95
CA ARG A 690 17.34 -45.50 0.62
C ARG A 690 17.71 -44.01 0.64
N ALA A 691 17.65 -43.34 1.79
CA ALA A 691 18.12 -41.96 1.97
C ALA A 691 19.47 -41.93 2.68
N VAL A 692 20.31 -40.98 2.28
CA VAL A 692 21.51 -40.65 3.04
C VAL A 692 21.11 -39.77 4.21
N VAL A 693 21.37 -40.25 5.43
CA VAL A 693 21.13 -39.48 6.65
C VAL A 693 22.42 -38.76 7.01
N LEU A 694 22.36 -37.43 7.04
CA LEU A 694 23.46 -36.55 7.44
C LEU A 694 23.28 -36.16 8.91
N THR A 695 24.26 -36.51 9.74
CA THR A 695 24.39 -36.11 11.15
C THR A 695 25.81 -35.65 11.45
N LYS A 696 26.04 -35.13 12.65
CA LYS A 696 27.40 -34.81 13.12
C LYS A 696 28.31 -36.04 13.14
N GLU A 697 27.78 -37.22 13.49
CA GLU A 697 28.58 -38.45 13.54
C GLU A 697 28.93 -38.99 12.16
N THR A 698 28.00 -38.88 11.19
CA THR A 698 28.26 -39.38 9.84
C THR A 698 29.11 -38.42 9.02
N ASP A 699 28.94 -37.11 9.23
CA ASP A 699 29.56 -36.05 8.43
C ASP A 699 30.09 -34.90 9.32
N PRO A 700 31.10 -35.17 10.19
CA PRO A 700 31.60 -34.18 11.14
C PRO A 700 32.19 -32.93 10.46
N ASP A 701 32.76 -33.08 9.27
CA ASP A 701 33.39 -31.98 8.52
C ASP A 701 32.42 -31.24 7.59
N PHE A 702 31.12 -31.57 7.60
CA PHE A 702 30.15 -31.04 6.64
C PHE A 702 30.13 -29.50 6.58
N PHE A 703 30.26 -28.84 7.74
CA PHE A 703 30.21 -27.38 7.84
C PHE A 703 31.59 -26.70 7.87
N THR A 704 32.69 -27.43 7.72
CA THR A 704 34.06 -26.87 7.84
C THR A 704 34.33 -25.76 6.82
N CYS A 705 33.68 -25.80 5.65
CA CYS A 705 33.74 -24.75 4.62
C CYS A 705 33.07 -23.41 5.02
N ILE A 706 32.19 -23.43 6.02
CA ILE A 706 31.49 -22.27 6.56
C ILE A 706 32.28 -21.72 7.76
N GLY A 707 32.69 -22.61 8.67
CA GLY A 707 33.51 -22.28 9.82
C GLY A 707 33.45 -23.37 10.90
N GLN A 708 34.41 -23.35 11.82
CA GLN A 708 34.37 -24.22 13.00
C GLN A 708 33.25 -23.78 13.96
N GLY A 709 32.65 -24.72 14.69
CA GLY A 709 31.63 -24.41 15.72
C GLY A 709 30.18 -24.45 15.24
N VAL A 710 29.90 -24.72 13.96
CA VAL A 710 28.52 -24.78 13.44
C VAL A 710 27.77 -25.97 14.02
N TRP A 711 28.37 -27.15 14.10
CA TRP A 711 27.74 -28.31 14.72
C TRP A 711 27.45 -28.07 16.20
N GLU A 712 28.41 -27.51 16.93
CA GLU A 712 28.28 -27.18 18.35
C GLU A 712 27.17 -26.15 18.59
N LEU A 713 26.99 -25.19 17.68
CA LEU A 713 25.85 -24.28 17.70
C LEU A 713 24.55 -25.07 17.57
N LEU A 714 24.42 -25.92 16.55
CA LEU A 714 23.18 -26.65 16.28
C LEU A 714 22.78 -27.58 17.43
N GLU A 715 23.73 -28.22 18.10
CA GLU A 715 23.51 -29.17 19.19
C GLU A 715 23.28 -28.54 20.58
N SER A 716 23.39 -27.21 20.71
CA SER A 716 23.23 -26.56 22.01
C SER A 716 21.83 -26.81 22.60
N PRO A 717 21.68 -27.25 23.88
CA PRO A 717 20.39 -27.66 24.46
C PRO A 717 19.35 -26.52 24.58
N LEU A 718 19.73 -25.27 24.30
CA LEU A 718 18.83 -24.11 24.18
C LEU A 718 18.18 -23.98 22.79
N ASN A 719 18.55 -24.86 21.85
CA ASN A 719 18.10 -24.89 20.45
C ASN A 719 17.08 -25.98 20.14
N ASN A 720 16.54 -26.63 21.18
CA ASN A 720 15.47 -27.61 21.03
C ASN A 720 14.20 -26.91 20.52
N LEU A 721 13.87 -27.20 19.27
CA LEU A 721 12.72 -26.70 18.52
C LEU A 721 11.41 -26.96 19.29
N GLU A 722 10.63 -25.91 19.55
CA GLU A 722 9.17 -25.99 19.71
C GLU A 722 8.46 -25.77 18.36
#